data_AF-A0A2N6F4M0-F1
#
_entry.id   AF-A0A2N6F4M0-F1
#
_cell.length_a   1.000
_cell.length_b   1.000
_cell.length_c   1.000
_cell.angle_alpha   90.00
_cell.angle_beta   90.00
_cell.angle_gamma   90.00
#
_symmetry.space_group_name_H-M   'P 1'
#
loop_
_entity.id
_entity.type
_entity.pdbx_description
1 polymer ?
#
loop_
_entity_poly.entity_id
_entity_poly.type
_entity_poly.pdbx_seq_one_letter_code
_entity_poly.pdbx_strand_id
1 'polypeptide(L)'
;MKKLVKKRLVIVLAVTVTAMLSAGSVMADDGKLVRKSLSHEGNPITYDGYELENEHAFIHLMRFYAPTQAANGTVAAVDYTNVDGIIVDARELAKPLIGVYINGPVEGIDGVGFIGHGKRDAYGAISLDDGVTWKNTNLSESADQSSQTREDDVYRPDIPLFVTDEDASGAYPGDVVNIFHAVADNKVLVAWPSRFCSSGQPNYSLDAADEETMARRAAIATYLGIDLETASPDDMYLVDMYRVAGQQGSVDYAEDKWEQNHVVGEVPFNCVWTARGELVDGDDPRTDALEGSFMRWFKAERLTSGRRDANRIEVKAVPGAGFALTWQEDPDGLRPGQGEGPGEGWSGAIGNSGTDIWYSYIDWEYFDVVQNPEDETGATSMTFTEYTELANDTENVTQKPKPFVPMSMPMPITDNAKCNPENPAPYCYGSALNGVVPVPTDSSGTELDPLAYGLKDMCADLVEIPTGPLGELKSICVTEDGIPLVGNSASTRARLNLFGYTSAWADANTISSGIDSSFIDNAFVIVQVEEDKGLGRASYLSDPETGLPTEAVCPPDADEKECVAWDIGKNQRYHSFSMSLTDALAGDEQDGLVANLTFPGHLLNQPEVGWSTGIFIPTLNTSEIWDFGDYNFDIYNTEIARRGSLLAQDIYKVHKDTSRAKSGLVALPTWKQGQMNQGGPADVMARRIVMKDNWKLSRDGNPYAFRNMDCKNWSKEAADNPFYPGGVCLDPAINLSGTIPDTGINSATGDAVTTLYANDDCTSSINPILRGIVQGEGDQTKVLTWHQCPSNYAVVASSDGTTATECTAKDSTLDDQSWYNPFDVAKGHRGFLDGDFVMLLYAWSPNWRLNTVGHDRYELYIRRSFDGADTWTTLPGNFKHWDGSTWAGNGTVVCETYRTADQQQQGDSTEPRVCYEYGAGAFEQARNVTQHQSMRITTLDPRYAPTPSSIKSELFQLGYGVPGYTSGGDSEDLRDPSRYFVVFETGDNTTTEFGEAEPLDLFYSRAVNFGDDYQVWAEDDLNVCYPSDPHGDDKVAEELVGSGFCNEFDKMEQGMPGLEASEASLTTNPGGEFLYGVWSQLEHETGESEAMARRAWWIDDFISETNAWFFGQGPNP
;
A
#
# COMPACT_ATOMS: atom_id res chain seq x y z
N MET A 1 12.72 5.43 -40.28
CA MET A 1 14.04 5.76 -40.91
C MET A 1 14.40 7.25 -41.02
N LYS A 2 13.47 8.22 -41.20
CA LYS A 2 13.81 9.67 -41.14
C LYS A 2 13.82 10.29 -39.73
N LYS A 3 13.24 9.60 -38.72
CA LYS A 3 13.29 9.99 -37.29
C LYS A 3 14.62 9.62 -36.60
N LEU A 4 15.29 8.55 -37.03
CA LEU A 4 16.55 8.06 -36.43
C LEU A 4 17.74 9.02 -36.62
N VAL A 5 17.70 9.85 -37.67
CA VAL A 5 18.76 10.83 -37.98
C VAL A 5 18.57 12.16 -37.21
N LYS A 6 17.36 12.43 -36.69
CA LYS A 6 17.07 13.62 -35.88
C LYS A 6 17.41 13.40 -34.40
N LYS A 7 17.16 12.21 -33.84
CA LYS A 7 17.60 11.82 -32.47
C LYS A 7 19.12 11.94 -32.32
N ARG A 8 19.90 11.49 -33.32
CA ARG A 8 21.37 11.58 -33.31
C ARG A 8 21.96 12.99 -33.42
N LEU A 9 21.22 13.99 -33.95
CA LEU A 9 21.77 15.35 -34.11
C LEU A 9 21.59 16.22 -32.85
N VAL A 10 20.60 15.90 -32.00
CA VAL A 10 20.40 16.53 -30.69
C VAL A 10 21.39 15.96 -29.66
N ILE A 11 21.64 14.65 -29.72
CA ILE A 11 22.61 13.93 -28.86
C ILE A 11 24.05 14.45 -29.06
N VAL A 12 24.46 14.78 -30.29
CA VAL A 12 25.84 15.27 -30.56
C VAL A 12 26.08 16.70 -30.03
N LEU A 13 25.03 17.51 -29.82
CA LEU A 13 25.19 18.85 -29.23
C LEU A 13 25.31 18.79 -27.69
N ALA A 14 24.68 17.80 -27.05
CA ALA A 14 24.81 17.55 -25.61
C ALA A 14 26.21 17.04 -25.22
N VAL A 15 26.78 16.13 -26.03
CA VAL A 15 28.08 15.47 -25.80
C VAL A 15 29.28 16.43 -25.73
N THR A 16 29.16 17.69 -26.17
CA THR A 16 30.27 18.65 -26.12
C THR A 16 30.27 19.54 -24.87
N VAL A 17 29.22 19.50 -24.05
CA VAL A 17 29.15 20.23 -22.75
C VAL A 17 29.44 19.28 -21.58
N THR A 18 29.25 17.97 -21.74
CA THR A 18 29.48 16.93 -20.72
C THR A 18 30.96 16.71 -20.35
N ALA A 19 31.92 17.24 -21.12
CA ALA A 19 33.35 16.99 -20.90
C ALA A 19 34.05 18.00 -19.96
N MET A 20 33.32 18.93 -19.30
CA MET A 20 33.91 19.92 -18.38
C MET A 20 33.13 20.16 -17.08
N LEU A 21 32.45 19.14 -16.55
CA LEU A 21 32.03 19.13 -15.15
C LEU A 21 32.73 17.94 -14.47
N SER A 22 33.77 18.26 -13.71
CA SER A 22 34.33 17.34 -12.74
C SER A 22 33.20 16.88 -11.83
N ALA A 23 32.97 15.56 -11.75
CA ALA A 23 32.20 14.93 -10.69
C ALA A 23 32.77 15.40 -9.35
N GLY A 24 32.17 16.45 -8.78
CA GLY A 24 32.32 16.76 -7.38
C GLY A 24 31.50 15.73 -6.63
N SER A 25 32.12 15.04 -5.69
CA SER A 25 31.39 14.28 -4.68
C SER A 25 30.46 15.28 -3.98
N VAL A 26 29.19 15.24 -4.29
CA VAL A 26 28.16 15.84 -3.46
C VAL A 26 28.02 14.93 -2.26
N MET A 27 27.89 15.53 -1.10
CA MET A 27 27.96 14.87 0.18
C MET A 27 26.84 15.47 1.03
N ALA A 28 26.21 14.66 1.88
CA ALA A 28 25.24 15.10 2.89
C ALA A 28 25.82 14.83 4.29
N ASP A 29 25.11 15.21 5.37
CA ASP A 29 25.51 14.85 6.74
C ASP A 29 25.21 13.39 7.07
N ASP A 30 25.24 12.54 6.05
CA ASP A 30 24.77 11.18 6.07
C ASP A 30 25.93 10.17 6.20
N GLY A 31 27.06 10.64 6.75
CA GLY A 31 28.30 9.90 6.83
C GLY A 31 28.92 9.64 5.44
N LYS A 32 29.76 8.62 5.34
CA LYS A 32 30.29 8.18 4.04
C LYS A 32 29.18 7.51 3.23
N LEU A 33 29.01 7.93 1.98
CA LEU A 33 28.05 7.33 1.03
C LEU A 33 28.20 5.79 0.93
N VAL A 34 27.19 5.08 1.43
CA VAL A 34 27.02 3.62 1.23
C VAL A 34 25.83 3.42 0.29
N ARG A 35 26.12 3.40 -1.02
CA ARG A 35 25.17 3.07 -2.09
C ARG A 35 25.64 1.80 -2.80
N LYS A 36 24.81 0.75 -2.82
CA LYS A 36 25.14 -0.58 -3.33
C LYS A 36 24.02 -1.13 -4.20
N SER A 37 24.36 -1.95 -5.19
CA SER A 37 23.37 -2.73 -5.92
C SER A 37 23.01 -3.95 -5.07
N LEU A 38 21.72 -4.09 -4.80
CA LEU A 38 21.10 -5.20 -4.13
C LEU A 38 20.91 -6.38 -5.10
N SER A 39 20.83 -6.12 -6.41
CA SER A 39 20.66 -7.15 -7.44
C SER A 39 21.94 -7.59 -8.16
N HIS A 40 23.12 -7.09 -7.76
CA HIS A 40 24.38 -7.40 -8.46
C HIS A 40 24.78 -8.89 -8.37
N GLU A 41 24.54 -9.63 -9.45
CA GLU A 41 24.97 -11.02 -9.59
C GLU A 41 26.36 -11.10 -10.26
N GLY A 42 27.19 -12.06 -9.82
CA GLY A 42 28.57 -12.22 -10.27
C GLY A 42 28.78 -12.50 -11.77
N ASN A 43 27.70 -12.63 -12.56
CA ASN A 43 27.67 -12.48 -14.02
C ASN A 43 26.24 -12.06 -14.43
N PRO A 44 26.04 -10.95 -15.16
CA PRO A 44 24.71 -10.62 -15.68
C PRO A 44 24.25 -11.71 -16.66
N ILE A 45 23.06 -12.25 -16.44
CA ILE A 45 22.41 -13.12 -17.43
C ILE A 45 21.98 -12.23 -18.59
N THR A 46 22.80 -12.16 -19.64
CA THR A 46 22.48 -11.37 -20.83
C THR A 46 21.57 -12.15 -21.76
N TYR A 47 20.35 -11.68 -21.95
CA TYR A 47 19.45 -12.14 -22.99
C TYR A 47 19.58 -11.21 -24.21
N ASP A 48 20.21 -11.71 -25.28
CA ASP A 48 20.43 -10.92 -26.50
C ASP A 48 19.10 -10.40 -27.05
N GLY A 49 18.88 -9.08 -26.96
CA GLY A 49 17.72 -8.39 -27.53
C GLY A 49 16.59 -8.05 -26.55
N TYR A 50 16.71 -8.39 -25.26
CA TYR A 50 15.72 -8.06 -24.23
C TYR A 50 16.29 -7.11 -23.17
N GLU A 51 15.44 -6.24 -22.63
CA GLU A 51 15.78 -5.36 -21.50
C GLU A 51 15.68 -6.15 -20.19
N LEU A 52 16.62 -5.94 -19.27
CA LEU A 52 16.55 -6.52 -17.92
C LEU A 52 15.72 -5.60 -17.04
N GLU A 53 14.82 -6.18 -16.26
CA GLU A 53 14.01 -5.47 -15.28
C GLU A 53 14.46 -5.88 -13.88
N ASN A 54 14.91 -4.92 -13.07
CA ASN A 54 15.22 -5.09 -11.66
C ASN A 54 14.34 -4.13 -10.84
N GLU A 55 13.10 -4.53 -10.61
CA GLU A 55 12.07 -3.67 -10.05
C GLU A 55 11.46 -4.22 -8.75
N HIS A 56 10.49 -3.48 -8.20
CA HIS A 56 9.72 -3.85 -7.01
C HIS A 56 10.64 -4.21 -5.83
N ALA A 57 11.63 -3.35 -5.58
CA ALA A 57 12.59 -3.50 -4.50
C ALA A 57 12.00 -3.04 -3.16
N PHE A 58 12.04 -3.90 -2.14
CA PHE A 58 11.57 -3.57 -0.79
C PHE A 58 12.61 -3.92 0.28
N ILE A 59 12.65 -3.17 1.39
CA ILE A 59 13.60 -3.39 2.49
C ILE A 59 12.91 -3.42 3.86
N HIS A 60 13.47 -4.21 4.78
CA HIS A 60 13.10 -4.23 6.20
C HIS A 60 14.32 -4.46 7.10
N LEU A 61 14.32 -3.82 8.28
CA LEU A 61 15.33 -3.98 9.32
C LEU A 61 14.90 -5.05 10.34
N MET A 62 15.74 -6.05 10.61
CA MET A 62 15.54 -6.96 11.75
C MET A 62 15.96 -6.27 13.04
N ARG A 63 15.14 -6.40 14.09
CA ARG A 63 15.25 -5.60 15.33
C ARG A 63 16.11 -6.25 16.42
N PHE A 64 17.27 -6.78 16.01
CA PHE A 64 18.30 -7.37 16.87
C PHE A 64 19.66 -7.30 16.17
N TYR A 65 20.73 -7.66 16.89
CA TYR A 65 22.10 -7.65 16.35
C TYR A 65 22.56 -9.04 15.91
N ALA A 66 23.37 -9.10 14.85
CA ALA A 66 24.13 -10.26 14.41
C ALA A 66 25.60 -9.88 14.16
N PRO A 67 26.54 -10.85 14.17
CA PRO A 67 27.94 -10.62 13.78
C PRO A 67 28.04 -9.95 12.43
N THR A 68 28.89 -8.92 12.33
CA THR A 68 29.14 -8.26 11.05
C THR A 68 29.79 -9.23 10.08
N GLN A 69 29.13 -9.44 8.94
CA GLN A 69 29.55 -10.43 7.96
C GLN A 69 29.30 -9.95 6.54
N ALA A 70 30.34 -10.02 5.71
CA ALA A 70 30.22 -9.73 4.29
C ALA A 70 29.45 -10.85 3.56
N ALA A 71 28.85 -10.54 2.42
CA ALA A 71 28.05 -11.47 1.61
C ALA A 71 28.78 -12.76 1.18
N ASN A 72 30.12 -12.74 1.17
CA ASN A 72 30.95 -13.92 0.90
C ASN A 72 31.20 -14.81 2.14
N GLY A 73 30.56 -14.51 3.28
CA GLY A 73 30.70 -15.22 4.54
C GLY A 73 31.85 -14.73 5.44
N THR A 74 32.61 -13.71 5.04
CA THR A 74 33.74 -13.21 5.85
C THR A 74 33.22 -12.40 7.05
N VAL A 75 33.40 -12.94 8.26
CA VAL A 75 33.12 -12.23 9.52
C VAL A 75 34.25 -11.23 9.83
N ALA A 76 33.93 -9.94 9.85
CA ALA A 76 34.88 -8.86 10.13
C ALA A 76 34.13 -7.60 10.58
N ALA A 77 34.77 -6.77 11.40
CA ALA A 77 34.20 -5.49 11.80
C ALA A 77 33.96 -4.56 10.60
N VAL A 78 32.92 -3.73 10.69
CA VAL A 78 32.58 -2.70 9.70
C VAL A 78 32.97 -1.33 10.23
N ASP A 79 33.76 -0.59 9.45
CA ASP A 79 34.15 0.79 9.77
C ASP A 79 33.02 1.77 9.38
N TYR A 80 32.54 2.53 10.36
CA TYR A 80 31.62 3.65 10.18
C TYR A 80 32.44 4.93 10.04
N THR A 81 32.37 5.51 8.86
CA THR A 81 33.19 6.64 8.45
C THR A 81 32.29 7.85 8.25
N ASN A 82 32.66 9.01 8.79
CA ASN A 82 31.97 10.26 8.48
C ASN A 82 32.27 10.69 7.03
N VAL A 83 31.60 11.73 6.59
CA VAL A 83 31.73 12.25 5.23
C VAL A 83 33.14 12.75 4.89
N ASP A 84 33.92 13.14 5.91
CA ASP A 84 35.33 13.58 5.77
C ASP A 84 36.33 12.42 5.65
N GLY A 85 35.85 11.17 5.64
CA GLY A 85 36.71 9.99 5.54
C GLY A 85 37.36 9.56 6.87
N ILE A 86 36.90 10.11 8.00
CA ILE A 86 37.37 9.77 9.34
C ILE A 86 36.51 8.64 9.91
N ILE A 87 37.15 7.57 10.38
CA ILE A 87 36.46 6.49 11.09
C ILE A 87 35.96 7.06 12.42
N VAL A 88 34.64 7.08 12.58
CA VAL A 88 33.95 7.50 13.80
C VAL A 88 33.75 6.31 14.72
N ASP A 89 33.43 5.14 14.15
CA ASP A 89 33.18 3.91 14.90
C ASP A 89 33.58 2.67 14.07
N ALA A 90 33.82 1.55 14.74
CA ALA A 90 34.09 0.26 14.11
C ALA A 90 33.35 -0.84 14.87
N ARG A 91 32.40 -1.51 14.21
CA ARG A 91 31.44 -2.40 14.88
C ARG A 91 31.63 -3.86 14.46
N GLU A 92 31.59 -4.76 15.43
CA GLU A 92 31.59 -6.22 15.23
C GLU A 92 30.18 -6.82 15.15
N LEU A 93 29.15 -5.99 15.38
CA LEU A 93 27.74 -6.36 15.34
C LEU A 93 26.98 -5.33 14.51
N ALA A 94 26.03 -5.79 13.70
CA ALA A 94 25.13 -4.94 12.92
C ALA A 94 23.70 -5.46 12.98
N LYS A 95 22.74 -4.59 12.66
CA LYS A 95 21.33 -4.96 12.53
C LYS A 95 21.10 -5.55 11.12
N PRO A 96 20.60 -6.79 10.98
CA PRO A 96 20.38 -7.38 9.67
C PRO A 96 19.37 -6.59 8.84
N LEU A 97 19.68 -6.40 7.56
CA LEU A 97 18.77 -5.83 6.57
C LEU A 97 18.31 -6.93 5.62
N ILE A 98 17.00 -7.04 5.42
CA ILE A 98 16.39 -7.94 4.44
C ILE A 98 15.84 -7.10 3.30
N GLY A 99 16.17 -7.50 2.06
CA GLY A 99 15.58 -6.94 0.86
C GLY A 99 14.91 -8.02 0.00
N VAL A 100 13.98 -7.60 -0.84
CA VAL A 100 13.40 -8.45 -1.91
C VAL A 100 13.27 -7.63 -3.19
N TYR A 101 13.32 -8.28 -4.34
CA TYR A 101 13.21 -7.65 -5.66
C TYR A 101 12.81 -8.70 -6.71
N ILE A 102 12.34 -8.25 -7.87
CA ILE A 102 12.21 -9.12 -9.05
C ILE A 102 13.35 -8.86 -10.03
N ASN A 103 13.79 -9.90 -10.73
CA ASN A 103 14.85 -9.77 -11.73
C ASN A 103 14.63 -10.73 -12.90
N GLY A 104 14.71 -10.21 -14.13
CA GLY A 104 14.73 -10.99 -15.37
C GLY A 104 14.43 -10.15 -16.61
N PRO A 105 14.57 -10.73 -17.82
CA PRO A 105 14.31 -9.99 -19.05
C PRO A 105 12.81 -9.82 -19.30
N VAL A 106 12.43 -8.72 -19.96
CA VAL A 106 11.04 -8.41 -20.32
C VAL A 106 10.91 -7.96 -21.78
N GLU A 107 9.88 -8.45 -22.45
CA GLU A 107 9.39 -7.92 -23.72
C GLU A 107 8.28 -6.91 -23.44
N GLY A 108 8.62 -5.62 -23.49
CA GLY A 108 7.67 -4.52 -23.33
C GLY A 108 6.69 -4.41 -24.50
N ILE A 109 5.52 -3.80 -24.26
CA ILE A 109 4.53 -3.54 -25.31
C ILE A 109 4.24 -2.05 -25.39
N ASP A 110 4.68 -1.44 -26.49
CA ASP A 110 4.53 -0.01 -26.72
C ASP A 110 3.06 0.44 -26.70
N GLY A 111 2.77 1.49 -25.94
CA GLY A 111 1.48 2.19 -25.98
C GLY A 111 0.34 1.54 -25.18
N VAL A 112 0.64 0.50 -24.37
CA VAL A 112 -0.28 -0.09 -23.41
C VAL A 112 0.34 -0.11 -22.02
N GLY A 113 -0.46 0.08 -20.98
CA GLY A 113 0.02 0.02 -19.58
C GLY A 113 0.29 -1.40 -19.05
N PHE A 114 0.45 -2.39 -19.94
CA PHE A 114 0.76 -3.76 -19.57
C PHE A 114 2.24 -3.87 -19.17
N ILE A 115 2.53 -4.62 -18.11
CA ILE A 115 3.85 -4.79 -17.50
C ILE A 115 4.87 -5.58 -18.36
N GLY A 116 4.54 -5.85 -19.62
CA GLY A 116 5.33 -6.68 -20.53
C GLY A 116 5.23 -8.18 -20.29
N HIS A 117 5.68 -8.96 -21.27
CA HIS A 117 5.85 -10.40 -21.14
C HIS A 117 7.24 -10.67 -20.57
N GLY A 118 7.32 -11.03 -19.29
CA GLY A 118 8.59 -11.19 -18.60
C GLY A 118 9.04 -12.64 -18.46
N LYS A 119 10.32 -12.81 -18.12
CA LYS A 119 10.92 -14.06 -17.65
C LYS A 119 11.59 -13.80 -16.30
N ARG A 120 10.84 -13.20 -15.39
CA ARG A 120 11.32 -12.67 -14.10
C ARG A 120 11.18 -13.71 -12.98
N ASP A 121 12.14 -13.69 -12.06
CA ASP A 121 12.12 -14.44 -10.81
C ASP A 121 12.04 -13.51 -9.58
N ALA A 122 11.54 -14.05 -8.47
CA ALA A 122 11.52 -13.43 -7.15
C ALA A 122 12.83 -13.71 -6.41
N TYR A 123 13.48 -12.67 -5.88
CA TYR A 123 14.72 -12.76 -5.13
C TYR A 123 14.57 -12.23 -3.70
N GLY A 124 15.25 -12.90 -2.76
CA GLY A 124 15.51 -12.41 -1.41
C GLY A 124 16.99 -12.06 -1.25
N ALA A 125 17.28 -10.94 -0.59
CA ALA A 125 18.62 -10.45 -0.32
C ALA A 125 18.80 -10.17 1.19
N ILE A 126 19.99 -10.42 1.72
CA ILE A 126 20.33 -10.10 3.11
C ILE A 126 21.68 -9.39 3.19
N SER A 127 21.75 -8.36 4.03
CA SER A 127 23.00 -7.75 4.48
C SER A 127 23.17 -7.93 5.99
N LEU A 128 24.35 -8.43 6.38
CA LEU A 128 24.78 -8.58 7.78
C LEU A 128 25.91 -7.60 8.12
N ASP A 129 26.25 -6.68 7.21
CA ASP A 129 27.30 -5.67 7.37
C ASP A 129 26.75 -4.25 7.13
N ASP A 130 25.48 -4.07 7.51
CA ASP A 130 24.77 -2.78 7.51
C ASP A 130 24.68 -2.11 6.13
N GLY A 131 24.38 -2.93 5.12
CA GLY A 131 24.13 -2.50 3.73
C GLY A 131 25.38 -2.40 2.86
N VAL A 132 26.56 -2.78 3.36
CA VAL A 132 27.83 -2.68 2.62
C VAL A 132 27.95 -3.77 1.54
N THR A 133 27.47 -4.99 1.82
CA THR A 133 27.36 -6.09 0.87
C THR A 133 26.03 -6.86 1.04
N TRP A 134 25.57 -7.50 -0.04
CA TRP A 134 24.29 -8.20 -0.10
C TRP A 134 24.47 -9.64 -0.62
N LYS A 135 23.86 -10.62 0.06
CA LYS A 135 23.80 -12.04 -0.33
C LYS A 135 22.41 -12.34 -0.86
N ASN A 136 22.31 -12.75 -2.12
CA ASN A 136 21.05 -12.90 -2.83
C ASN A 136 20.66 -14.37 -3.00
N THR A 137 19.37 -14.67 -3.09
CA THR A 137 18.84 -16.02 -3.32
C THR A 137 17.60 -15.95 -4.20
N ASN A 138 17.60 -16.71 -5.31
CA ASN A 138 16.41 -16.91 -6.11
C ASN A 138 15.41 -17.79 -5.33
N LEU A 139 14.24 -17.22 -5.04
CA LEU A 139 13.18 -17.83 -4.24
C LEU A 139 12.20 -18.63 -5.11
N SER A 140 11.88 -18.13 -6.30
CA SER A 140 10.86 -18.72 -7.17
C SER A 140 11.40 -19.85 -8.05
N GLU A 141 12.62 -19.72 -8.57
CA GLU A 141 13.23 -20.67 -9.53
C GLU A 141 12.26 -21.04 -10.67
N SER A 142 11.48 -20.07 -11.14
CA SER A 142 10.30 -20.28 -12.01
C SER A 142 10.42 -19.64 -13.40
N ALA A 143 11.35 -18.70 -13.59
CA ALA A 143 11.52 -17.96 -14.85
C ALA A 143 11.71 -18.89 -16.07
N ASP A 144 12.40 -20.04 -15.90
CA ASP A 144 12.61 -21.05 -16.93
C ASP A 144 11.52 -22.13 -17.00
N GLN A 145 10.45 -22.02 -16.21
CA GLN A 145 9.37 -23.00 -16.14
C GLN A 145 8.12 -22.52 -16.88
N SER A 146 7.29 -23.46 -17.33
CA SER A 146 5.92 -23.18 -17.78
C SER A 146 4.94 -24.14 -17.10
N SER A 147 3.71 -23.68 -16.90
CA SER A 147 2.71 -24.42 -16.13
C SER A 147 1.97 -25.47 -16.95
N GLN A 148 1.75 -25.21 -18.22
CA GLN A 148 0.91 -26.02 -19.05
C GLN A 148 1.75 -27.14 -19.70
N THR A 149 1.08 -28.16 -20.21
CA THR A 149 1.75 -29.16 -21.03
C THR A 149 1.80 -28.64 -22.47
N ARG A 150 2.68 -29.22 -23.30
CA ARG A 150 2.88 -28.79 -24.70
C ARG A 150 1.59 -28.70 -25.55
N GLU A 151 0.50 -29.33 -25.13
CA GLU A 151 -0.80 -29.27 -25.83
C GLU A 151 -1.73 -28.14 -25.36
N ASP A 152 -1.52 -27.58 -24.16
CA ASP A 152 -2.35 -26.52 -23.54
C ASP A 152 -1.56 -25.27 -23.15
N ASP A 153 -0.27 -25.20 -23.46
CA ASP A 153 0.58 -24.01 -23.30
C ASP A 153 0.02 -22.78 -24.03
N VAL A 154 0.04 -21.63 -23.34
CA VAL A 154 -0.17 -20.31 -23.93
C VAL A 154 1.07 -19.94 -24.74
N TYR A 155 0.87 -19.65 -26.02
CA TYR A 155 1.91 -19.21 -26.94
C TYR A 155 1.52 -17.90 -27.61
N ARG A 156 2.50 -17.04 -27.86
CA ARG A 156 2.33 -15.87 -28.72
C ARG A 156 2.66 -16.24 -30.17
N PRO A 157 1.66 -16.29 -31.08
CA PRO A 157 1.89 -16.73 -32.46
C PRO A 157 2.64 -15.69 -33.31
N ASP A 158 2.64 -14.43 -32.87
CA ASP A 158 3.24 -13.29 -33.55
C ASP A 158 4.67 -12.97 -33.07
N ILE A 159 4.99 -13.24 -31.80
CA ILE A 159 6.32 -13.04 -31.21
C ILE A 159 6.70 -14.27 -30.38
N PRO A 160 7.70 -15.08 -30.79
CA PRO A 160 8.20 -16.17 -29.96
C PRO A 160 8.88 -15.59 -28.71
N LEU A 161 8.32 -15.85 -27.54
CA LEU A 161 8.84 -15.34 -26.27
C LEU A 161 10.10 -16.12 -25.85
N PHE A 162 11.21 -15.39 -25.62
CA PHE A 162 12.47 -15.88 -25.03
C PHE A 162 13.03 -17.19 -25.60
N VAL A 163 12.84 -17.43 -26.91
CA VAL A 163 13.31 -18.65 -27.57
C VAL A 163 14.84 -18.71 -27.58
N THR A 164 15.39 -19.81 -27.09
CA THR A 164 16.83 -20.10 -27.11
C THR A 164 17.13 -21.36 -27.91
N ASP A 165 18.41 -21.64 -28.16
CA ASP A 165 18.83 -22.93 -28.75
C ASP A 165 18.48 -24.14 -27.86
N GLU A 166 18.29 -23.90 -26.55
CA GLU A 166 17.98 -24.93 -25.53
C GLU A 166 16.47 -25.07 -25.27
N ASP A 167 15.71 -23.97 -25.37
CA ASP A 167 14.25 -23.95 -25.30
C ASP A 167 13.65 -23.30 -26.56
N ALA A 168 13.26 -24.18 -27.49
CA ALA A 168 12.63 -23.81 -28.75
C ALA A 168 11.08 -23.74 -28.68
N SER A 169 10.49 -23.88 -27.48
CA SER A 169 9.03 -23.95 -27.33
C SER A 169 8.36 -22.60 -27.60
N GLY A 170 8.89 -21.52 -27.03
CA GLY A 170 8.25 -20.20 -27.00
C GLY A 170 7.02 -20.14 -26.10
N ALA A 171 6.88 -21.11 -25.17
CA ALA A 171 5.79 -21.16 -24.20
C ALA A 171 5.90 -19.99 -23.21
N TYR A 172 4.76 -19.55 -22.68
CA TYR A 172 4.73 -18.48 -21.68
C TYR A 172 5.50 -18.91 -20.41
N PRO A 173 6.52 -18.16 -19.97
CA PRO A 173 7.34 -18.51 -18.81
C PRO A 173 6.62 -18.23 -17.48
N GLY A 174 7.22 -18.68 -16.37
CA GLY A 174 6.66 -18.52 -15.02
C GLY A 174 6.51 -17.09 -14.52
N ASP A 175 7.11 -16.10 -15.19
CA ASP A 175 7.00 -14.65 -15.00
C ASP A 175 6.44 -14.16 -13.66
N VAL A 176 7.32 -13.75 -12.75
CA VAL A 176 6.95 -13.05 -11.51
C VAL A 176 6.68 -11.58 -11.81
N VAL A 177 5.49 -11.09 -11.44
CA VAL A 177 5.02 -9.75 -11.83
C VAL A 177 5.04 -8.71 -10.71
N ASN A 178 5.23 -9.14 -9.45
CA ASN A 178 5.42 -8.27 -8.29
C ASN A 178 5.97 -9.09 -7.11
N ILE A 179 6.36 -8.47 -6.00
CA ILE A 179 6.88 -9.16 -4.82
C ILE A 179 6.62 -8.36 -3.54
N PHE A 180 6.32 -9.03 -2.43
CA PHE A 180 6.06 -8.41 -1.14
C PHE A 180 6.69 -9.25 -0.03
N HIS A 181 7.05 -8.62 1.10
CA HIS A 181 7.55 -9.36 2.25
C HIS A 181 7.15 -8.71 3.58
N ALA A 182 7.13 -9.51 4.64
CA ALA A 182 7.04 -9.06 6.02
C ALA A 182 8.09 -9.76 6.87
N VAL A 183 8.59 -9.06 7.88
CA VAL A 183 9.59 -9.56 8.83
C VAL A 183 9.03 -9.46 10.24
N ALA A 184 9.16 -10.54 11.00
CA ALA A 184 8.85 -10.59 12.42
C ALA A 184 9.97 -11.36 13.11
N ASP A 185 10.63 -10.71 14.07
CA ASP A 185 11.83 -11.23 14.71
C ASP A 185 12.86 -11.73 13.68
N ASN A 186 13.36 -12.97 13.81
CA ASN A 186 14.32 -13.58 12.91
C ASN A 186 13.67 -14.29 11.70
N LYS A 187 12.35 -14.14 11.51
CA LYS A 187 11.55 -14.84 10.49
C LYS A 187 11.04 -13.88 9.42
N VAL A 188 10.98 -14.37 8.17
CA VAL A 188 10.59 -13.60 6.99
C VAL A 188 9.62 -14.40 6.14
N LEU A 189 8.49 -13.81 5.75
CA LEU A 189 7.61 -14.35 4.72
C LEU A 189 7.67 -13.46 3.49
N VAL A 190 8.00 -14.04 2.34
CA VAL A 190 7.97 -13.40 1.03
C VAL A 190 6.81 -13.97 0.23
N ALA A 191 6.06 -13.13 -0.49
CA ALA A 191 4.91 -13.53 -1.30
C ALA A 191 4.94 -12.86 -2.68
N TRP A 192 4.55 -13.58 -3.73
CA TRP A 192 4.51 -13.04 -5.10
C TRP A 192 3.43 -13.70 -5.97
N PRO A 193 2.84 -12.95 -6.92
CA PRO A 193 2.09 -13.52 -8.04
C PRO A 193 3.05 -14.00 -9.14
N SER A 194 2.78 -15.19 -9.70
CA SER A 194 3.57 -15.80 -10.77
C SER A 194 2.67 -16.50 -11.76
N ARG A 195 3.02 -16.43 -13.05
CA ARG A 195 2.35 -17.19 -14.13
C ARG A 195 2.65 -18.70 -14.05
N PHE A 196 3.54 -19.14 -13.15
CA PHE A 196 3.83 -20.55 -12.88
C PHE A 196 2.88 -21.15 -11.83
N CYS A 197 2.20 -22.24 -12.17
CA CYS A 197 1.09 -22.83 -11.42
C CYS A 197 1.11 -24.37 -11.39
N SER A 198 2.29 -25.01 -11.51
CA SER A 198 2.35 -26.48 -11.68
C SER A 198 3.11 -27.25 -10.60
N SER A 199 3.56 -26.60 -9.54
CA SER A 199 4.21 -27.27 -8.39
C SER A 199 3.85 -26.63 -7.04
N GLY A 200 4.72 -26.78 -6.02
CA GLY A 200 4.57 -26.07 -4.74
C GLY A 200 3.73 -26.74 -3.64
N GLN A 201 3.26 -27.98 -3.83
CA GLN A 201 2.49 -28.78 -2.85
C GLN A 201 1.41 -27.98 -2.07
N PRO A 202 0.49 -27.30 -2.78
CA PRO A 202 -0.49 -26.40 -2.16
C PRO A 202 -1.46 -27.14 -1.23
N ASN A 203 -1.99 -26.43 -0.22
CA ASN A 203 -2.88 -27.00 0.79
C ASN A 203 -4.12 -27.68 0.17
N TYR A 204 -4.76 -27.05 -0.83
CA TYR A 204 -5.92 -27.63 -1.53
C TYR A 204 -5.61 -28.95 -2.27
N SER A 205 -4.34 -29.31 -2.50
CA SER A 205 -3.98 -30.59 -3.12
C SER A 205 -3.89 -31.74 -2.12
N LEU A 206 -3.97 -31.47 -0.81
CA LEU A 206 -3.88 -32.46 0.24
C LEU A 206 -5.12 -33.36 0.35
N ASP A 207 -6.21 -33.03 -0.34
CA ASP A 207 -7.44 -33.83 -0.37
C ASP A 207 -7.42 -34.93 -1.46
N ALA A 208 -6.34 -35.03 -2.24
CA ALA A 208 -6.20 -36.03 -3.29
C ALA A 208 -6.30 -37.47 -2.75
N ALA A 209 -6.96 -38.34 -3.52
CA ALA A 209 -7.28 -39.71 -3.11
C ALA A 209 -6.09 -40.70 -3.11
N ASP A 210 -4.85 -40.24 -3.27
CA ASP A 210 -3.67 -41.11 -3.18
C ASP A 210 -3.21 -41.33 -1.73
N GLU A 211 -2.64 -42.50 -1.45
CA GLU A 211 -2.33 -42.94 -0.08
C GLU A 211 -1.30 -42.04 0.64
N GLU A 212 -0.32 -41.49 -0.09
CA GLU A 212 0.74 -40.66 0.49
C GLU A 212 0.20 -39.28 0.86
N THR A 213 -0.59 -38.66 -0.02
CA THR A 213 -1.21 -37.36 0.22
C THR A 213 -2.20 -37.43 1.38
N MET A 214 -3.04 -38.48 1.44
CA MET A 214 -3.95 -38.68 2.57
C MET A 214 -3.21 -38.87 3.91
N ALA A 215 -2.10 -39.63 3.91
CA ALA A 215 -1.28 -39.82 5.11
C ALA A 215 -0.67 -38.50 5.58
N ARG A 216 -0.21 -37.66 4.65
CA ARG A 216 0.32 -36.32 4.94
C ARG A 216 -0.77 -35.40 5.49
N ARG A 217 -1.96 -35.34 4.88
CA ARG A 217 -3.11 -34.55 5.39
C ARG A 217 -3.49 -34.96 6.81
N ALA A 218 -3.60 -36.28 7.07
CA ALA A 218 -3.93 -36.80 8.39
C ALA A 218 -2.87 -36.45 9.46
N ALA A 219 -1.59 -36.48 9.09
CA ALA A 219 -0.51 -36.08 9.97
C ALA A 219 -0.55 -34.58 10.30
N ILE A 220 -0.80 -33.73 9.31
CA ILE A 220 -0.97 -32.28 9.51
C ILE A 220 -2.19 -31.99 10.40
N ALA A 221 -3.34 -32.60 10.12
CA ALA A 221 -4.54 -32.45 10.94
C ALA A 221 -4.28 -32.85 12.40
N THR A 222 -3.62 -34.00 12.62
CA THR A 222 -3.22 -34.45 13.97
C THR A 222 -2.28 -33.45 14.65
N TYR A 223 -1.34 -32.87 13.91
CA TYR A 223 -0.40 -31.89 14.44
C TYR A 223 -1.09 -30.58 14.86
N LEU A 224 -2.04 -30.10 14.05
CA LEU A 224 -2.84 -28.90 14.32
C LEU A 224 -3.97 -29.14 15.34
N GLY A 225 -4.25 -30.39 15.70
CA GLY A 225 -5.35 -30.76 16.59
C GLY A 225 -6.74 -30.69 15.94
N ILE A 226 -6.80 -30.75 14.61
CA ILE A 226 -8.03 -30.70 13.80
C ILE A 226 -8.65 -32.10 13.70
N ASP A 227 -9.95 -32.22 13.99
CA ASP A 227 -10.72 -33.46 13.86
C ASP A 227 -11.58 -33.49 12.59
N LEU A 228 -10.98 -33.92 11.49
CA LEU A 228 -11.66 -34.04 10.19
C LEU A 228 -12.80 -35.09 10.16
N GLU A 229 -13.02 -35.87 11.23
CA GLU A 229 -14.17 -36.78 11.31
C GLU A 229 -15.47 -36.05 11.69
N THR A 230 -15.37 -34.90 12.36
CA THR A 230 -16.50 -34.13 12.87
C THR A 230 -16.41 -32.68 12.42
N ALA A 231 -17.19 -32.31 11.40
CA ALA A 231 -17.19 -30.96 10.83
C ALA A 231 -17.22 -29.85 11.90
N SER A 232 -16.21 -28.98 11.89
CA SER A 232 -16.09 -27.79 12.72
C SER A 232 -15.32 -26.67 12.01
N PRO A 233 -15.44 -25.39 12.46
CA PRO A 233 -14.87 -24.26 11.72
C PRO A 233 -13.35 -24.32 11.47
N ASP A 234 -12.59 -24.95 12.36
CA ASP A 234 -11.14 -25.16 12.25
C ASP A 234 -10.73 -26.10 11.11
N ASP A 235 -11.62 -27.02 10.69
CA ASP A 235 -11.39 -27.89 9.53
C ASP A 235 -11.16 -27.10 8.25
N MET A 236 -11.72 -25.87 8.15
CA MET A 236 -11.53 -24.99 7.00
C MET A 236 -10.06 -24.61 6.77
N TYR A 237 -9.18 -24.84 7.74
CA TYR A 237 -7.74 -24.75 7.53
C TYR A 237 -7.23 -25.72 6.45
N LEU A 238 -7.83 -26.93 6.35
CA LEU A 238 -7.42 -28.02 5.45
C LEU A 238 -8.51 -28.41 4.43
N VAL A 239 -9.70 -27.80 4.50
CA VAL A 239 -10.83 -28.10 3.62
C VAL A 239 -10.99 -27.02 2.55
N ASP A 240 -11.01 -27.42 1.28
CA ASP A 240 -11.24 -26.52 0.15
C ASP A 240 -12.73 -26.17 -0.02
N MET A 241 -13.29 -25.44 0.94
CA MET A 241 -14.70 -25.01 0.95
C MET A 241 -15.03 -24.02 -0.18
N TYR A 242 -14.04 -23.24 -0.61
CA TYR A 242 -14.21 -22.19 -1.62
C TYR A 242 -13.80 -22.62 -3.04
N ARG A 243 -13.39 -23.88 -3.23
CA ARG A 243 -12.98 -24.46 -4.51
C ARG A 243 -11.82 -23.69 -5.16
N VAL A 244 -10.77 -23.47 -4.36
CA VAL A 244 -9.45 -22.97 -4.75
C VAL A 244 -8.82 -23.91 -5.78
N ALA A 245 -9.01 -25.23 -5.63
CA ALA A 245 -8.53 -26.22 -6.57
C ALA A 245 -9.14 -26.04 -7.98
N GLY A 246 -8.31 -26.20 -9.00
CA GLY A 246 -8.71 -26.04 -10.39
C GLY A 246 -7.53 -26.11 -11.36
N GLN A 247 -7.86 -26.08 -12.65
CA GLN A 247 -6.88 -25.87 -13.71
C GLN A 247 -6.60 -24.37 -13.83
N GLN A 248 -5.35 -24.02 -14.15
CA GLN A 248 -4.98 -22.65 -14.46
C GLN A 248 -5.74 -22.15 -15.69
N GLY A 249 -6.33 -20.95 -15.60
CA GLY A 249 -6.97 -20.26 -16.72
C GLY A 249 -6.01 -19.34 -17.49
N SER A 250 -6.54 -18.70 -18.52
CA SER A 250 -5.89 -17.65 -19.30
C SER A 250 -6.92 -16.62 -19.73
N VAL A 251 -6.46 -15.43 -20.10
CA VAL A 251 -7.26 -14.37 -20.73
C VAL A 251 -6.62 -13.99 -22.06
N ASP A 252 -7.44 -13.90 -23.12
CA ASP A 252 -7.01 -13.43 -24.43
C ASP A 252 -7.44 -11.98 -24.66
N TYR A 253 -6.48 -11.07 -24.55
CA TYR A 253 -6.72 -9.64 -24.77
C TYR A 253 -6.85 -9.29 -26.25
N ALA A 254 -6.56 -10.20 -27.19
CA ALA A 254 -6.88 -9.99 -28.60
C ALA A 254 -8.39 -9.86 -28.86
N GLU A 255 -9.22 -10.32 -27.92
CA GLU A 255 -10.68 -10.19 -27.95
C GLU A 255 -11.20 -9.05 -27.05
N ASP A 256 -10.32 -8.23 -26.47
CA ASP A 256 -10.70 -7.15 -25.56
C ASP A 256 -11.62 -6.13 -26.25
N LYS A 257 -12.47 -5.47 -25.47
CA LYS A 257 -13.34 -4.42 -26.01
C LYS A 257 -12.55 -3.21 -26.54
N TRP A 258 -11.32 -3.00 -26.08
CA TRP A 258 -10.45 -1.91 -26.53
C TRP A 258 -9.36 -2.44 -27.46
N GLU A 259 -9.41 -2.02 -28.73
CA GLU A 259 -8.46 -2.45 -29.78
C GLU A 259 -6.99 -2.20 -29.41
N GLN A 260 -6.70 -1.18 -28.60
CA GLN A 260 -5.35 -0.90 -28.14
C GLN A 260 -4.74 -2.04 -27.31
N ASN A 261 -5.55 -2.82 -26.59
CA ASN A 261 -5.08 -3.91 -25.74
C ASN A 261 -4.83 -5.21 -26.54
N HIS A 262 -5.27 -5.29 -27.80
CA HIS A 262 -5.22 -6.52 -28.60
C HIS A 262 -3.80 -7.04 -28.83
N VAL A 263 -2.81 -6.14 -28.79
CA VAL A 263 -1.39 -6.47 -28.96
C VAL A 263 -0.79 -7.30 -27.82
N VAL A 264 -1.47 -7.39 -26.67
CA VAL A 264 -1.03 -8.19 -25.52
C VAL A 264 -1.26 -9.69 -25.77
N GLY A 265 -2.29 -10.06 -26.53
CA GLY A 265 -2.65 -11.44 -26.80
C GLY A 265 -3.03 -12.24 -25.55
N GLU A 266 -2.84 -13.55 -25.60
CA GLU A 266 -3.21 -14.46 -24.52
C GLU A 266 -2.16 -14.50 -23.39
N VAL A 267 -2.63 -14.46 -22.14
CA VAL A 267 -1.82 -14.46 -20.93
C VAL A 267 -2.39 -15.47 -19.90
N PRO A 268 -1.58 -16.38 -19.33
CA PRO A 268 -2.02 -17.29 -18.26
C PRO A 268 -2.40 -16.52 -16.99
N PHE A 269 -3.29 -17.04 -16.15
CA PHE A 269 -3.58 -16.43 -14.83
C PHE A 269 -2.43 -16.61 -13.83
N ASN A 270 -2.26 -15.67 -12.92
CA ASN A 270 -1.27 -15.75 -11.85
C ASN A 270 -1.71 -16.68 -10.71
N CYS A 271 -0.76 -17.41 -10.15
CA CYS A 271 -0.84 -18.07 -8.85
C CYS A 271 -0.14 -17.25 -7.76
N VAL A 272 -0.63 -17.36 -6.53
CA VAL A 272 0.06 -16.84 -5.33
C VAL A 272 1.06 -17.87 -4.82
N TRP A 273 2.28 -17.41 -4.58
CA TRP A 273 3.36 -18.16 -3.99
C TRP A 273 3.89 -17.48 -2.73
N THR A 274 4.41 -18.26 -1.80
CA THR A 274 5.15 -17.75 -0.65
C THR A 274 6.45 -18.51 -0.42
N ALA A 275 7.43 -17.86 0.20
CA ALA A 275 8.65 -18.49 0.72
C ALA A 275 8.95 -18.00 2.13
N ARG A 276 9.33 -18.93 3.01
CA ARG A 276 9.71 -18.66 4.39
C ARG A 276 11.23 -18.54 4.50
N GLY A 277 11.70 -17.63 5.32
CA GLY A 277 13.11 -17.43 5.65
C GLY A 277 13.29 -17.32 7.15
N GLU A 278 14.40 -17.85 7.65
CA GLU A 278 14.82 -17.69 9.04
C GLU A 278 16.32 -17.39 9.11
N LEU A 279 16.69 -16.34 9.87
CA LEU A 279 18.09 -16.05 10.19
C LEU A 279 18.55 -16.94 11.34
N VAL A 280 19.58 -17.74 11.08
CA VAL A 280 20.13 -18.75 11.97
C VAL A 280 21.50 -18.30 12.51
N ASP A 281 21.74 -18.53 13.80
CA ASP A 281 23.03 -18.26 14.45
C ASP A 281 24.01 -19.40 14.16
N GLY A 282 25.28 -19.05 13.98
CA GLY A 282 26.36 -19.99 13.69
C GLY A 282 26.69 -20.15 12.21
N ASP A 283 27.50 -21.18 11.95
CA ASP A 283 28.10 -21.45 10.65
C ASP A 283 27.10 -22.10 9.68
N ASP A 284 27.16 -21.72 8.40
CA ASP A 284 26.34 -22.35 7.36
C ASP A 284 27.05 -23.61 6.82
N PRO A 285 26.58 -24.83 7.13
CA PRO A 285 27.23 -26.06 6.70
C PRO A 285 27.29 -26.23 5.17
N ARG A 286 26.56 -25.39 4.43
CA ARG A 286 26.50 -25.43 2.95
C ARG A 286 27.60 -24.61 2.30
N THR A 287 28.36 -23.81 3.05
CA THR A 287 29.40 -22.93 2.51
C THR A 287 30.78 -23.25 3.07
N ASP A 288 31.83 -22.93 2.33
CA ASP A 288 33.22 -23.14 2.77
C ASP A 288 33.71 -22.04 3.74
N ALA A 289 33.01 -20.90 3.78
CA ALA A 289 33.36 -19.78 4.64
C ALA A 289 32.81 -20.03 6.04
N LEU A 290 33.61 -19.73 7.08
CA LEU A 290 33.15 -19.79 8.46
C LEU A 290 32.26 -18.56 8.73
N GLU A 291 30.95 -18.76 8.69
CA GLU A 291 29.93 -17.73 8.91
C GLU A 291 29.61 -17.60 10.41
N GLY A 292 29.21 -16.40 10.84
CA GLY A 292 28.71 -16.12 12.19
C GLY A 292 27.18 -16.21 12.28
N SER A 293 26.47 -16.00 11.17
CA SER A 293 25.04 -16.21 11.02
C SER A 293 24.70 -16.38 9.53
N PHE A 294 23.60 -17.05 9.21
CA PHE A 294 23.16 -17.25 7.83
C PHE A 294 21.64 -17.27 7.66
N MET A 295 21.15 -16.77 6.52
CA MET A 295 19.75 -16.84 6.15
C MET A 295 19.43 -18.21 5.52
N ARG A 296 18.41 -18.89 6.03
CA ARG A 296 17.91 -20.15 5.48
C ARG A 296 16.51 -19.96 4.90
N TRP A 297 16.45 -19.99 3.57
CA TRP A 297 15.20 -19.99 2.82
C TRP A 297 14.65 -21.41 2.65
N PHE A 298 13.33 -21.54 2.83
CA PHE A 298 12.58 -22.77 2.67
C PHE A 298 12.19 -22.94 1.19
N LYS A 299 11.74 -24.13 0.79
CA LYS A 299 11.10 -24.30 -0.51
C LYS A 299 9.82 -23.47 -0.57
N ALA A 300 9.62 -22.79 -1.69
CA ALA A 300 8.41 -22.02 -1.92
C ALA A 300 7.17 -22.93 -1.89
N GLU A 301 6.10 -22.45 -1.28
CA GLU A 301 4.79 -23.08 -1.22
C GLU A 301 3.82 -22.29 -2.10
N ARG A 302 2.97 -23.00 -2.85
CA ARG A 302 1.93 -22.39 -3.68
C ARG A 302 0.63 -22.34 -2.89
N LEU A 303 -0.13 -21.25 -2.99
CA LEU A 303 -1.40 -21.08 -2.29
C LEU A 303 -2.60 -21.29 -3.22
N THR A 304 -2.51 -20.83 -4.47
CA THR A 304 -3.65 -20.81 -5.40
C THR A 304 -3.37 -21.60 -6.68
N SER A 305 -4.43 -22.00 -7.37
CA SER A 305 -4.34 -22.86 -8.55
C SER A 305 -4.19 -22.12 -9.88
N GLY A 306 -4.39 -20.79 -9.88
CA GLY A 306 -4.49 -20.00 -11.10
C GLY A 306 -5.83 -20.20 -11.82
N ARG A 307 -6.83 -20.82 -11.15
CA ARG A 307 -8.22 -20.86 -11.63
C ARG A 307 -8.81 -19.45 -11.81
N ARG A 308 -8.32 -18.51 -11.01
CA ARG A 308 -8.65 -17.09 -11.01
C ARG A 308 -7.33 -16.33 -11.00
N ASP A 309 -7.29 -15.15 -11.59
CA ASP A 309 -6.06 -14.37 -11.77
C ASP A 309 -5.73 -13.58 -10.52
N ALA A 310 -4.64 -13.96 -9.83
CA ALA A 310 -4.19 -13.30 -8.61
C ALA A 310 -3.44 -11.98 -8.89
N ASN A 311 -3.73 -10.94 -8.10
CA ASN A 311 -3.01 -9.67 -8.14
C ASN A 311 -3.08 -8.98 -6.76
N ARG A 312 -2.31 -7.89 -6.57
CA ARG A 312 -2.40 -6.99 -5.39
C ARG A 312 -2.27 -7.71 -4.04
N ILE A 313 -1.16 -8.43 -3.87
CA ILE A 313 -0.81 -9.08 -2.60
C ILE A 313 -0.40 -8.02 -1.56
N GLU A 314 -0.81 -8.21 -0.31
CA GLU A 314 -0.29 -7.54 0.88
C GLU A 314 0.08 -8.62 1.91
N VAL A 315 1.18 -8.45 2.63
CA VAL A 315 1.64 -9.38 3.68
C VAL A 315 2.03 -8.61 4.94
N LYS A 316 1.62 -9.11 6.11
CA LYS A 316 1.93 -8.54 7.43
C LYS A 316 2.29 -9.63 8.43
N ALA A 317 3.05 -9.25 9.45
CA ALA A 317 3.57 -10.15 10.45
C ALA A 317 3.53 -9.52 11.85
N VAL A 318 3.28 -10.34 12.86
CA VAL A 318 3.34 -9.96 14.27
C VAL A 318 4.06 -11.07 15.03
N PRO A 319 5.21 -10.78 15.68
CA PRO A 319 5.89 -11.73 16.56
C PRO A 319 4.95 -12.34 17.61
N GLY A 320 4.99 -13.66 17.75
CA GLY A 320 4.15 -14.42 18.68
C GLY A 320 2.74 -14.76 18.16
N ALA A 321 2.20 -13.99 17.20
CA ALA A 321 0.91 -14.29 16.56
C ALA A 321 1.09 -15.06 15.24
N GLY A 322 1.87 -14.52 14.29
CA GLY A 322 2.09 -15.17 13.00
C GLY A 322 2.14 -14.21 11.82
N PHE A 323 1.84 -14.74 10.62
CA PHE A 323 1.82 -14.01 9.36
C PHE A 323 0.47 -14.14 8.68
N ALA A 324 0.04 -13.08 8.01
CA ALA A 324 -1.19 -13.05 7.24
C ALA A 324 -0.96 -12.35 5.90
N LEU A 325 -1.71 -12.75 4.88
CA LEU A 325 -1.71 -12.10 3.57
C LEU A 325 -3.13 -11.94 3.02
N THR A 326 -3.30 -10.91 2.20
CA THR A 326 -4.50 -10.71 1.38
C THR A 326 -4.12 -10.51 -0.08
N TRP A 327 -4.99 -10.91 -1.01
CA TRP A 327 -4.82 -10.63 -2.43
C TRP A 327 -6.16 -10.55 -3.15
N GLN A 328 -6.15 -9.98 -4.35
CA GLN A 328 -7.29 -9.95 -5.24
C GLN A 328 -7.27 -11.16 -6.17
N GLU A 329 -8.41 -11.82 -6.39
CA GLU A 329 -8.54 -12.80 -7.49
C GLU A 329 -9.70 -12.46 -8.42
N ASP A 330 -9.36 -12.22 -9.68
CA ASP A 330 -10.31 -11.93 -10.75
C ASP A 330 -10.72 -13.24 -11.48
N PRO A 331 -12.03 -13.55 -11.59
CA PRO A 331 -12.47 -14.78 -12.24
C PRO A 331 -12.20 -14.84 -13.74
N ASP A 332 -12.12 -13.69 -14.41
CA ASP A 332 -12.05 -13.57 -15.86
C ASP A 332 -10.70 -13.00 -16.34
N GLY A 333 -9.72 -12.88 -15.43
CA GLY A 333 -8.39 -12.33 -15.72
C GLY A 333 -8.29 -10.84 -15.43
N LEU A 334 -7.06 -10.35 -15.25
CA LEU A 334 -6.80 -8.94 -14.97
C LEU A 334 -7.49 -8.01 -15.97
N ARG A 335 -8.43 -7.20 -15.47
CA ARG A 335 -9.22 -6.31 -16.33
C ARG A 335 -8.41 -5.09 -16.80
N PRO A 336 -8.31 -4.86 -18.13
CA PRO A 336 -7.57 -3.72 -18.65
C PRO A 336 -8.44 -2.45 -18.63
N GLY A 337 -7.79 -1.30 -18.51
CA GLY A 337 -8.43 0.02 -18.45
C GLY A 337 -8.35 0.76 -19.77
N GLN A 338 -8.93 1.96 -19.82
CA GLN A 338 -8.82 2.84 -20.99
C GLN A 338 -7.43 3.50 -21.12
N GLY A 339 -6.59 3.42 -20.08
CA GLY A 339 -5.27 4.07 -20.07
C GLY A 339 -5.34 5.60 -19.92
N GLU A 340 -6.50 6.15 -19.56
CA GLU A 340 -6.79 7.60 -19.53
C GLU A 340 -6.30 8.33 -18.25
N GLY A 341 -5.54 7.65 -17.39
CA GLY A 341 -4.90 8.26 -16.22
C GLY A 341 -3.98 7.32 -15.42
N PRO A 342 -3.14 7.87 -14.52
CA PRO A 342 -2.18 7.09 -13.76
C PRO A 342 -2.87 6.06 -12.88
N GLY A 343 -2.51 4.78 -13.02
CA GLY A 343 -3.00 3.68 -12.19
C GLY A 343 -4.45 3.24 -12.43
N GLU A 344 -4.98 3.39 -13.64
CA GLU A 344 -6.20 2.71 -14.09
C GLU A 344 -5.87 1.60 -15.11
N GLY A 345 -6.61 0.50 -15.06
CA GLY A 345 -6.34 -0.70 -15.85
C GLY A 345 -5.37 -1.65 -15.18
N TRP A 346 -4.44 -2.22 -15.96
CA TRP A 346 -3.44 -3.28 -15.67
C TRP A 346 -2.78 -3.26 -14.28
N SER A 347 -2.87 -2.15 -13.56
CA SER A 347 -2.59 -2.07 -12.13
C SER A 347 -3.57 -2.85 -11.21
N GLY A 348 -4.60 -3.54 -11.71
CA GLY A 348 -5.61 -4.20 -10.86
C GLY A 348 -6.50 -3.20 -10.11
N ALA A 349 -6.60 -1.97 -10.62
CA ALA A 349 -7.50 -0.96 -10.08
C ALA A 349 -8.96 -1.27 -10.40
N ILE A 350 -9.24 -2.03 -11.44
CA ILE A 350 -10.59 -2.44 -11.80
C ILE A 350 -10.59 -3.96 -11.87
N GLY A 351 -11.71 -4.58 -11.52
CA GLY A 351 -11.91 -6.02 -11.60
C GLY A 351 -13.12 -6.35 -12.46
N ASN A 352 -13.23 -7.60 -12.88
CA ASN A 352 -14.46 -8.14 -13.43
C ASN A 352 -15.44 -8.48 -12.29
N SER A 353 -16.73 -8.56 -12.62
CA SER A 353 -17.76 -8.91 -11.64
C SER A 353 -17.45 -10.27 -11.02
N GLY A 354 -17.59 -10.37 -9.70
CA GLY A 354 -17.20 -11.53 -8.92
C GLY A 354 -15.74 -11.54 -8.48
N THR A 355 -14.96 -10.48 -8.71
CA THR A 355 -13.61 -10.34 -8.14
C THR A 355 -13.69 -10.18 -6.63
N ASP A 356 -12.93 -11.00 -5.90
CA ASP A 356 -12.94 -11.04 -4.44
C ASP A 356 -11.55 -10.81 -3.85
N ILE A 357 -11.53 -10.34 -2.60
CA ILE A 357 -10.33 -10.30 -1.77
C ILE A 357 -10.25 -11.58 -0.95
N TRP A 358 -9.12 -12.26 -1.07
CA TRP A 358 -8.80 -13.51 -0.41
C TRP A 358 -7.84 -13.29 0.76
N TYR A 359 -7.87 -14.20 1.72
CA TYR A 359 -7.10 -14.18 2.95
C TYR A 359 -6.51 -15.56 3.23
N SER A 360 -5.28 -15.59 3.75
CA SER A 360 -4.61 -16.79 4.27
C SER A 360 -3.62 -16.39 5.36
N TYR A 361 -3.33 -17.29 6.28
CA TYR A 361 -2.45 -17.05 7.42
C TYR A 361 -1.66 -18.29 7.85
N ILE A 362 -0.66 -18.09 8.70
CA ILE A 362 0.06 -19.12 9.43
C ILE A 362 0.37 -18.62 10.84
N ASP A 363 0.00 -19.40 11.85
CA ASP A 363 0.32 -19.07 13.24
C ASP A 363 1.81 -19.19 13.53
N TRP A 364 2.29 -18.40 14.49
CA TRP A 364 3.71 -18.28 14.83
C TRP A 364 4.39 -19.63 15.11
N GLU A 365 3.72 -20.50 15.87
CA GLU A 365 4.25 -21.81 16.29
C GLU A 365 4.37 -22.84 15.16
N TYR A 366 3.75 -22.57 14.00
CA TYR A 366 3.75 -23.47 12.84
C TYR A 366 4.67 -23.01 11.72
N PHE A 367 5.24 -21.81 11.83
CA PHE A 367 6.02 -21.19 10.76
C PHE A 367 7.27 -21.98 10.38
N ASP A 368 8.01 -22.49 11.37
CA ASP A 368 9.31 -23.15 11.20
C ASP A 368 9.23 -24.68 11.37
N VAL A 369 8.03 -25.26 11.33
CA VAL A 369 7.88 -26.72 11.35
C VAL A 369 8.12 -27.27 9.94
N VAL A 370 9.08 -28.19 9.79
CA VAL A 370 9.52 -28.71 8.50
C VAL A 370 9.31 -30.21 8.36
N GLN A 371 9.22 -30.67 7.12
CA GLN A 371 9.14 -32.10 6.82
C GLN A 371 10.47 -32.78 7.13
N ASN A 372 10.42 -33.99 7.71
CA ASN A 372 11.60 -34.82 7.86
C ASN A 372 12.14 -35.21 6.46
N PRO A 373 13.39 -34.86 6.12
CA PRO A 373 13.96 -35.17 4.81
C PRO A 373 14.16 -36.67 4.55
N GLU A 374 14.14 -37.52 5.57
CA GLU A 374 14.22 -38.98 5.44
C GLU A 374 12.86 -39.63 5.13
N ASP A 375 11.76 -38.89 5.29
CA ASP A 375 10.40 -39.35 4.97
C ASP A 375 9.92 -38.78 3.64
N GLU A 376 10.01 -39.59 2.58
CA GLU A 376 9.60 -39.20 1.23
C GLU A 376 8.10 -38.85 1.13
N THR A 377 7.26 -39.37 2.04
CA THR A 377 5.82 -39.07 2.07
C THR A 377 5.51 -37.67 2.59
N GLY A 378 6.45 -37.06 3.33
CA GLY A 378 6.26 -35.77 3.99
C GLY A 378 5.26 -35.80 5.16
N ALA A 379 4.87 -36.98 5.65
CA ALA A 379 3.93 -37.16 6.76
C ALA A 379 4.58 -37.02 8.14
N THR A 380 5.91 -37.00 8.23
CA THR A 380 6.65 -36.81 9.47
C THR A 380 7.15 -35.37 9.58
N SER A 381 6.80 -34.68 10.67
CA SER A 381 7.34 -33.37 11.01
C SER A 381 8.62 -33.47 11.83
N MET A 382 9.41 -32.40 11.80
CA MET A 382 10.51 -32.15 12.72
C MET A 382 10.66 -30.64 12.94
N THR A 383 11.33 -30.26 14.03
CA THR A 383 11.65 -28.84 14.25
C THR A 383 12.71 -28.36 13.26
N PHE A 384 12.70 -27.08 12.92
CA PHE A 384 13.75 -26.50 12.09
C PHE A 384 15.14 -26.58 12.72
N THR A 385 15.23 -26.48 14.05
CA THR A 385 16.48 -26.72 14.80
C THR A 385 17.03 -28.12 14.56
N GLU A 386 16.21 -29.17 14.70
CA GLU A 386 16.65 -30.55 14.42
C GLU A 386 17.06 -30.72 12.95
N TYR A 387 16.38 -30.03 12.02
CA TYR A 387 16.72 -30.08 10.60
C TYR A 387 18.10 -29.47 10.32
N THR A 388 18.40 -28.33 10.95
CA THR A 388 19.71 -27.67 10.82
C THR A 388 20.83 -28.49 11.46
N GLU A 389 20.58 -29.12 12.62
CA GLU A 389 21.52 -30.06 13.23
C GLU A 389 21.81 -31.28 12.33
N LEU A 390 20.77 -31.87 11.71
CA LEU A 390 20.93 -32.99 10.77
C LEU A 390 21.74 -32.58 9.53
N ALA A 391 21.53 -31.36 9.03
CA ALA A 391 22.28 -30.80 7.91
C ALA A 391 23.76 -30.55 8.24
N ASN A 392 24.08 -30.27 9.51
CA ASN A 392 25.46 -30.16 9.99
C ASN A 392 26.17 -31.53 10.08
N ASP A 393 25.46 -32.56 10.51
CA ASP A 393 26.04 -33.89 10.78
C ASP A 393 26.18 -34.79 9.54
N THR A 394 25.45 -34.49 8.46
CA THR A 394 25.47 -35.28 7.22
C THR A 394 25.89 -34.42 6.04
N GLU A 395 26.90 -34.85 5.26
CA GLU A 395 27.30 -34.20 3.99
C GLU A 395 26.18 -34.17 2.91
N ASN A 396 24.95 -34.60 3.22
CA ASN A 396 23.91 -34.94 2.24
C ASN A 396 22.57 -34.16 2.37
N VAL A 397 22.30 -33.38 3.43
CA VAL A 397 21.06 -32.58 3.52
C VAL A 397 21.32 -31.13 3.09
N THR A 398 21.61 -30.95 1.80
CA THR A 398 21.83 -29.63 1.19
C THR A 398 20.55 -28.98 0.64
N GLN A 399 19.47 -29.76 0.53
CA GLN A 399 18.16 -29.28 0.05
C GLN A 399 17.61 -28.14 0.90
N LYS A 400 16.78 -27.28 0.29
CA LYS A 400 15.94 -26.31 1.01
C LYS A 400 14.93 -27.09 1.90
N PRO A 401 14.71 -26.70 3.18
CA PRO A 401 13.67 -27.30 4.01
C PRO A 401 12.30 -27.16 3.34
N LYS A 402 11.44 -28.16 3.50
CA LYS A 402 10.04 -28.08 3.04
C LYS A 402 9.13 -27.80 4.23
N PRO A 403 8.23 -26.81 4.16
CA PRO A 403 7.22 -26.61 5.21
C PRO A 403 6.41 -27.89 5.47
N PHE A 404 6.19 -28.22 6.75
CA PHE A 404 5.29 -29.31 7.13
C PHE A 404 3.84 -28.81 7.20
N VAL A 405 3.59 -27.76 8.00
CA VAL A 405 2.30 -27.07 8.05
C VAL A 405 2.24 -26.06 6.90
N PRO A 406 1.32 -26.21 5.93
CA PRO A 406 1.15 -25.23 4.87
C PRO A 406 0.49 -23.96 5.40
N MET A 407 0.51 -22.86 4.65
CA MET A 407 -0.41 -21.75 4.89
C MET A 407 -1.88 -22.24 4.93
N SER A 408 -2.73 -21.57 5.71
CA SER A 408 -4.16 -21.88 5.78
C SER A 408 -4.79 -21.87 4.38
N MET A 409 -5.85 -22.66 4.18
CA MET A 409 -6.62 -22.62 2.93
C MET A 409 -6.99 -21.17 2.58
N PRO A 410 -6.83 -20.73 1.31
CA PRO A 410 -7.36 -19.44 0.89
C PRO A 410 -8.87 -19.32 1.12
N MET A 411 -9.28 -18.23 1.74
CA MET A 411 -10.70 -17.94 2.04
C MET A 411 -11.05 -16.49 1.62
N PRO A 412 -12.13 -16.25 0.86
CA PRO A 412 -12.54 -14.91 0.49
C PRO A 412 -13.21 -14.19 1.67
N ILE A 413 -12.84 -12.93 1.90
CA ILE A 413 -13.43 -12.06 2.93
C ILE A 413 -14.53 -11.14 2.38
N THR A 414 -14.65 -11.07 1.05
CA THR A 414 -15.71 -10.34 0.32
C THR A 414 -16.68 -11.30 -0.34
N ASP A 415 -17.91 -10.86 -0.64
CA ASP A 415 -19.02 -11.68 -1.14
C ASP A 415 -19.43 -11.37 -2.60
N ASN A 416 -18.48 -10.96 -3.44
CA ASN A 416 -18.79 -10.50 -4.80
C ASN A 416 -19.16 -11.66 -5.74
N ALA A 417 -18.71 -12.88 -5.48
CA ALA A 417 -19.03 -14.04 -6.30
C ALA A 417 -20.49 -14.51 -6.11
N LYS A 418 -21.22 -14.67 -7.22
CA LYS A 418 -22.57 -15.26 -7.22
C LYS A 418 -22.57 -16.72 -6.77
N CYS A 419 -23.62 -17.13 -6.08
CA CYS A 419 -23.92 -18.55 -5.85
C CYS A 419 -24.80 -19.12 -6.98
N ASN A 420 -24.39 -20.25 -7.55
CA ASN A 420 -25.17 -20.96 -8.57
C ASN A 420 -26.09 -22.00 -7.91
N PRO A 421 -27.43 -21.81 -7.90
CA PRO A 421 -28.35 -22.74 -7.25
C PRO A 421 -28.39 -24.14 -7.88
N GLU A 422 -28.06 -24.26 -9.17
CA GLU A 422 -28.14 -25.53 -9.91
C GLU A 422 -26.89 -26.40 -9.71
N ASN A 423 -25.74 -25.75 -9.51
CA ASN A 423 -24.45 -26.40 -9.31
C ASN A 423 -23.59 -25.56 -8.36
N PRO A 424 -23.92 -25.56 -7.06
CA PRO A 424 -23.26 -24.70 -6.09
C PRO A 424 -21.80 -25.12 -5.88
N ALA A 425 -20.93 -24.13 -5.67
CA ALA A 425 -19.67 -24.36 -4.95
C ALA A 425 -19.99 -24.78 -3.50
N PRO A 426 -19.08 -25.46 -2.79
CA PRO A 426 -19.38 -25.94 -1.43
C PRO A 426 -19.88 -24.86 -0.48
N TYR A 427 -19.21 -23.69 -0.42
CA TYR A 427 -19.65 -22.55 0.40
C TYR A 427 -21.05 -21.98 0.04
N CYS A 428 -21.54 -22.25 -1.18
CA CYS A 428 -22.86 -21.82 -1.65
C CYS A 428 -23.98 -22.83 -1.38
N TYR A 429 -23.66 -24.02 -0.85
CA TYR A 429 -24.66 -25.05 -0.56
C TYR A 429 -25.43 -24.71 0.71
N GLY A 430 -26.41 -23.80 0.56
CA GLY A 430 -27.24 -23.29 1.64
C GLY A 430 -28.49 -24.11 1.94
N SER A 431 -29.24 -23.70 2.96
CA SER A 431 -30.42 -24.44 3.43
C SER A 431 -31.56 -24.53 2.39
N ALA A 432 -31.69 -23.56 1.48
CA ALA A 432 -32.67 -23.59 0.39
C ALA A 432 -32.39 -24.70 -0.64
N LEU A 433 -31.12 -25.14 -0.74
CA LEU A 433 -30.68 -26.15 -1.71
C LEU A 433 -30.70 -27.58 -1.12
N ASN A 434 -30.87 -27.69 0.20
CA ASN A 434 -30.80 -28.97 0.91
C ASN A 434 -31.91 -29.94 0.45
N GLY A 435 -31.49 -31.10 -0.06
CA GLY A 435 -32.40 -32.12 -0.61
C GLY A 435 -32.98 -31.78 -1.98
N VAL A 436 -32.59 -30.64 -2.58
CA VAL A 436 -32.97 -30.22 -3.94
C VAL A 436 -31.87 -30.58 -4.93
N VAL A 437 -30.62 -30.28 -4.58
CA VAL A 437 -29.41 -30.66 -5.33
C VAL A 437 -28.50 -31.55 -4.47
N PRO A 438 -27.62 -32.36 -5.08
CA PRO A 438 -26.65 -33.15 -4.30
C PRO A 438 -25.72 -32.25 -3.48
N VAL A 439 -25.35 -32.70 -2.28
CA VAL A 439 -24.33 -32.04 -1.46
C VAL A 439 -23.01 -32.03 -2.24
N PRO A 440 -22.32 -30.88 -2.36
CA PRO A 440 -20.99 -30.83 -2.96
C PRO A 440 -20.00 -31.74 -2.21
N THR A 441 -19.01 -32.26 -2.93
CA THR A 441 -17.96 -33.10 -2.36
C THR A 441 -16.58 -32.55 -2.68
N ASP A 442 -15.61 -32.82 -1.79
CA ASP A 442 -14.19 -32.57 -2.05
C ASP A 442 -13.61 -33.61 -3.03
N SER A 443 -12.31 -33.53 -3.35
CA SER A 443 -11.70 -34.44 -4.31
C SER A 443 -11.59 -35.90 -3.81
N SER A 444 -11.71 -36.11 -2.49
CA SER A 444 -11.78 -37.42 -1.84
C SER A 444 -13.19 -38.03 -1.84
N GLY A 445 -14.22 -37.23 -2.16
CA GLY A 445 -15.63 -37.62 -2.12
C GLY A 445 -16.32 -37.35 -0.78
N THR A 446 -15.70 -36.59 0.12
CA THR A 446 -16.28 -36.17 1.41
C THR A 446 -17.31 -35.07 1.17
N GLU A 447 -18.50 -35.22 1.75
CA GLU A 447 -19.57 -34.21 1.64
C GLU A 447 -19.19 -32.92 2.39
N LEU A 448 -19.40 -31.78 1.75
CA LEU A 448 -19.10 -30.46 2.28
C LEU A 448 -20.40 -29.66 2.46
N ASP A 449 -20.92 -29.63 3.69
CA ASP A 449 -22.05 -28.80 4.10
C ASP A 449 -21.54 -27.57 4.87
N PRO A 450 -21.55 -26.36 4.29
CA PRO A 450 -20.92 -25.18 4.89
C PRO A 450 -21.52 -24.80 6.26
N LEU A 451 -22.80 -25.09 6.49
CA LEU A 451 -23.47 -24.80 7.77
C LEU A 451 -22.92 -25.65 8.92
N ALA A 452 -22.41 -26.85 8.62
CA ALA A 452 -21.75 -27.71 9.61
C ALA A 452 -20.40 -27.14 10.06
N TYR A 453 -19.75 -26.33 9.21
CA TYR A 453 -18.48 -25.65 9.50
C TYR A 453 -18.69 -24.25 10.11
N GLY A 454 -19.93 -23.87 10.42
CA GLY A 454 -20.25 -22.57 11.03
C GLY A 454 -20.20 -21.37 10.08
N LEU A 455 -20.15 -21.60 8.76
CA LEU A 455 -20.27 -20.53 7.78
C LEU A 455 -21.70 -19.99 7.73
N LYS A 456 -21.81 -18.71 7.35
CA LYS A 456 -23.08 -18.08 7.05
C LYS A 456 -23.80 -18.81 5.92
N ASP A 457 -25.13 -18.90 6.02
CA ASP A 457 -25.92 -19.48 4.94
C ASP A 457 -25.96 -18.53 3.73
N MET A 458 -25.13 -18.79 2.74
CA MET A 458 -25.06 -17.99 1.50
C MET A 458 -26.23 -18.27 0.53
N CYS A 459 -27.10 -19.23 0.83
CA CYS A 459 -28.29 -19.55 0.04
C CYS A 459 -29.44 -20.04 0.95
N ALA A 460 -29.87 -19.17 1.86
CA ALA A 460 -30.95 -19.42 2.81
C ALA A 460 -32.34 -19.37 2.14
N ASP A 461 -32.46 -18.60 1.05
CA ASP A 461 -33.66 -18.56 0.21
C ASP A 461 -33.27 -18.32 -1.27
N LEU A 462 -34.27 -18.39 -2.15
CA LEU A 462 -34.15 -18.14 -3.58
C LEU A 462 -35.13 -17.05 -4.02
N VAL A 463 -34.63 -16.10 -4.81
CA VAL A 463 -35.45 -15.09 -5.49
C VAL A 463 -35.26 -15.18 -7.01
N GLU A 464 -36.31 -14.97 -7.78
CA GLU A 464 -36.22 -14.90 -9.23
C GLU A 464 -36.14 -13.46 -9.70
N ILE A 465 -35.05 -13.11 -10.39
CA ILE A 465 -34.87 -11.77 -10.98
C ILE A 465 -34.63 -11.84 -12.49
N PRO A 466 -35.00 -10.79 -13.25
CA PRO A 466 -34.65 -10.70 -14.65
C PRO A 466 -33.14 -10.51 -14.80
N THR A 467 -32.47 -11.42 -15.50
CA THR A 467 -31.01 -11.36 -15.76
C THR A 467 -30.70 -11.31 -17.25
N GLY A 468 -29.56 -10.68 -17.59
CA GLY A 468 -29.08 -10.54 -18.96
C GLY A 468 -29.91 -9.58 -19.83
N PRO A 469 -29.48 -9.37 -21.10
CA PRO A 469 -30.12 -8.41 -22.01
C PRO A 469 -31.57 -8.76 -22.38
N LEU A 470 -31.92 -10.05 -22.31
CA LEU A 470 -33.26 -10.56 -22.60
C LEU A 470 -34.21 -10.52 -21.39
N GLY A 471 -33.69 -10.20 -20.19
CA GLY A 471 -34.48 -10.10 -18.96
C GLY A 471 -35.10 -11.42 -18.51
N GLU A 472 -34.45 -12.55 -18.79
CA GLU A 472 -34.95 -13.87 -18.38
C GLU A 472 -34.88 -14.02 -16.86
N LEU A 473 -35.97 -14.49 -16.26
CA LEU A 473 -35.99 -14.79 -14.83
C LEU A 473 -35.01 -15.92 -14.52
N LYS A 474 -34.10 -15.68 -13.58
CA LYS A 474 -33.19 -16.67 -13.04
C LYS A 474 -33.24 -16.63 -11.52
N SER A 475 -33.16 -17.81 -10.91
CA SER A 475 -33.04 -17.94 -9.46
C SER A 475 -31.67 -17.48 -8.99
N ILE A 476 -31.66 -16.64 -7.96
CA ILE A 476 -30.49 -16.11 -7.28
C ILE A 476 -30.60 -16.47 -5.80
N CYS A 477 -29.49 -16.87 -5.20
CA CYS A 477 -29.41 -17.14 -3.76
C CYS A 477 -29.53 -15.84 -2.96
N VAL A 478 -30.29 -15.91 -1.88
CA VAL A 478 -30.38 -14.88 -0.85
C VAL A 478 -29.69 -15.42 0.40
N THR A 479 -28.76 -14.64 0.97
CA THR A 479 -28.07 -15.01 2.20
C THR A 479 -29.02 -15.03 3.41
N GLU A 480 -28.63 -15.63 4.52
CA GLU A 480 -29.39 -15.55 5.78
C GLU A 480 -29.59 -14.11 6.29
N ASP A 481 -28.67 -13.22 5.94
CA ASP A 481 -28.76 -11.79 6.24
C ASP A 481 -29.76 -11.07 5.31
N GLY A 482 -30.33 -11.75 4.31
CA GLY A 482 -31.31 -11.18 3.38
C GLY A 482 -30.70 -10.45 2.18
N ILE A 483 -29.42 -10.72 1.85
CA ILE A 483 -28.72 -10.12 0.70
C ILE A 483 -28.85 -11.05 -0.51
N PRO A 484 -29.43 -10.60 -1.64
CA PRO A 484 -29.39 -11.33 -2.90
C PRO A 484 -28.00 -11.24 -3.56
N LEU A 485 -27.37 -12.38 -3.82
CA LEU A 485 -26.01 -12.47 -4.41
C LEU A 485 -26.05 -12.35 -5.94
N VAL A 486 -26.28 -11.14 -6.44
CA VAL A 486 -26.35 -10.86 -7.89
C VAL A 486 -25.01 -11.11 -8.59
N GLY A 487 -23.89 -10.92 -7.88
CA GLY A 487 -22.53 -11.13 -8.37
C GLY A 487 -22.11 -10.17 -9.47
N ASN A 488 -22.46 -8.90 -9.28
CA ASN A 488 -22.22 -7.77 -10.17
C ASN A 488 -21.13 -6.81 -9.66
N SER A 489 -20.69 -6.98 -8.41
CA SER A 489 -19.63 -6.19 -7.81
C SER A 489 -18.24 -6.83 -7.94
N ALA A 490 -17.20 -6.09 -7.59
CA ALA A 490 -15.79 -6.43 -7.66
C ALA A 490 -15.02 -5.65 -6.60
N SER A 491 -14.35 -6.38 -5.69
CA SER A 491 -13.45 -5.80 -4.69
C SER A 491 -12.00 -5.82 -5.16
N THR A 492 -11.29 -4.72 -4.93
CA THR A 492 -9.94 -4.46 -5.45
C THR A 492 -9.07 -3.73 -4.42
N ARG A 493 -7.74 -3.81 -4.58
CA ARG A 493 -6.74 -3.03 -3.80
C ARG A 493 -6.94 -3.09 -2.28
N ALA A 494 -6.94 -4.31 -1.74
CA ALA A 494 -6.94 -4.51 -0.31
C ALA A 494 -5.71 -3.86 0.36
N ARG A 495 -5.90 -3.30 1.56
CA ARG A 495 -4.84 -2.85 2.47
C ARG A 495 -4.95 -3.61 3.77
N LEU A 496 -3.95 -4.45 4.04
CA LEU A 496 -3.89 -5.30 5.22
C LEU A 496 -3.03 -4.66 6.32
N ASN A 497 -3.52 -4.65 7.56
CA ASN A 497 -2.72 -4.49 8.76
C ASN A 497 -3.01 -5.61 9.77
N LEU A 498 -2.02 -5.91 10.62
CA LEU A 498 -2.08 -6.97 11.63
C LEU A 498 -1.58 -6.41 12.98
N PHE A 499 -2.32 -6.63 14.07
CA PHE A 499 -2.00 -6.08 15.39
C PHE A 499 -2.14 -7.12 16.51
N GLY A 500 -1.04 -7.36 17.23
CA GLY A 500 -0.98 -8.39 18.26
C GLY A 500 -1.78 -8.08 19.53
N TYR A 501 -2.37 -9.11 20.11
CA TYR A 501 -2.94 -9.11 21.44
C TYR A 501 -2.62 -10.41 22.17
N THR A 502 -2.91 -10.45 23.46
CA THR A 502 -2.77 -11.68 24.26
C THR A 502 -4.12 -12.20 24.69
N SER A 503 -4.36 -13.50 24.52
CA SER A 503 -5.56 -14.18 25.03
C SER A 503 -5.69 -14.02 26.56
N ALA A 504 -4.55 -13.87 27.27
CA ALA A 504 -4.50 -13.63 28.70
C ALA A 504 -5.00 -12.25 29.15
N TRP A 505 -5.20 -11.29 28.22
CA TRP A 505 -5.84 -9.99 28.53
C TRP A 505 -7.28 -10.14 29.02
N ALA A 506 -7.88 -11.33 28.89
CA ALA A 506 -9.21 -11.62 29.40
C ALA A 506 -9.37 -11.28 30.91
N ASP A 507 -8.32 -11.40 31.73
CA ASP A 507 -8.40 -11.29 33.21
C ASP A 507 -7.43 -10.31 33.89
N ALA A 508 -6.40 -9.79 33.21
CA ALA A 508 -5.31 -9.07 33.88
C ALA A 508 -5.48 -7.54 33.87
N ASN A 509 -5.88 -6.96 35.02
CA ASN A 509 -5.76 -5.52 35.34
C ASN A 509 -4.28 -5.07 35.52
N THR A 510 -3.31 -5.71 34.89
CA THR A 510 -1.88 -5.45 35.16
C THR A 510 -1.04 -5.70 33.92
N ILE A 511 -1.07 -4.77 32.97
CA ILE A 511 -0.01 -4.65 31.98
C ILE A 511 1.03 -3.70 32.58
N SER A 512 1.87 -4.21 33.48
CA SER A 512 2.99 -3.45 34.01
C SER A 512 4.14 -3.51 33.01
N SER A 513 4.54 -2.35 32.48
CA SER A 513 5.77 -2.10 31.72
C SER A 513 6.00 -2.94 30.46
N GLY A 514 5.33 -2.56 29.36
CA GLY A 514 5.63 -3.01 28.01
C GLY A 514 5.12 -4.42 27.71
N ILE A 515 4.26 -4.55 26.70
CA ILE A 515 4.02 -5.85 26.09
C ILE A 515 5.29 -6.20 25.31
N ASP A 516 5.94 -7.29 25.70
CA ASP A 516 6.88 -7.98 24.82
C ASP A 516 6.11 -8.96 23.93
N SER A 517 6.66 -9.24 22.76
CA SER A 517 6.30 -10.33 21.85
C SER A 517 5.98 -11.64 22.59
N SER A 518 6.69 -11.94 23.69
CA SER A 518 6.49 -13.14 24.51
C SER A 518 5.10 -13.27 25.14
N PHE A 519 4.31 -12.20 25.18
CA PHE A 519 2.92 -12.24 25.66
C PHE A 519 1.91 -12.33 24.54
N ILE A 520 2.28 -11.92 23.32
CA ILE A 520 1.39 -11.93 22.16
C ILE A 520 1.28 -13.37 21.65
N ASP A 521 0.05 -13.83 21.51
CA ASP A 521 -0.28 -15.17 21.02
C ASP A 521 -1.40 -15.15 19.96
N ASN A 522 -1.98 -13.98 19.68
CA ASN A 522 -3.04 -13.77 18.69
C ASN A 522 -2.90 -12.39 18.05
N ALA A 523 -3.63 -12.12 16.97
CA ALA A 523 -3.68 -10.80 16.34
C ALA A 523 -5.06 -10.46 15.77
N PHE A 524 -5.36 -9.16 15.70
CA PHE A 524 -6.48 -8.64 14.93
C PHE A 524 -6.00 -8.23 13.54
N VAL A 525 -6.81 -8.58 12.55
CA VAL A 525 -6.67 -8.24 11.15
C VAL A 525 -7.57 -7.05 10.84
N ILE A 526 -7.06 -6.11 10.06
CA ILE A 526 -7.85 -5.01 9.49
C ILE A 526 -7.62 -4.97 7.99
N VAL A 527 -8.70 -4.90 7.23
CA VAL A 527 -8.64 -4.77 5.77
C VAL A 527 -9.54 -3.62 5.29
N GLN A 528 -8.96 -2.71 4.53
CA GLN A 528 -9.71 -1.71 3.75
C GLN A 528 -9.67 -2.10 2.27
N VAL A 529 -10.81 -2.12 1.59
CA VAL A 529 -10.93 -2.53 0.18
C VAL A 529 -11.70 -1.50 -0.65
N GLU A 530 -11.39 -1.39 -1.94
CA GLU A 530 -12.19 -0.64 -2.89
C GLU A 530 -13.18 -1.58 -3.58
N GLU A 531 -14.48 -1.32 -3.44
CA GLU A 531 -15.54 -2.13 -4.06
C GLU A 531 -16.27 -1.29 -5.10
N ASP A 532 -16.44 -1.81 -6.32
CA ASP A 532 -17.34 -1.16 -7.27
C ASP A 532 -18.80 -1.29 -6.80
N LYS A 533 -19.68 -0.44 -7.31
CA LYS A 533 -21.04 -0.36 -6.76
C LYS A 533 -21.99 -1.41 -7.38
N GLY A 534 -21.53 -2.15 -8.40
CA GLY A 534 -22.27 -3.23 -9.06
C GLY A 534 -23.56 -2.83 -9.78
N LEU A 535 -23.99 -1.57 -9.76
CA LEU A 535 -25.33 -1.15 -10.19
C LEU A 535 -25.56 -1.15 -11.71
N GLY A 536 -24.64 -1.67 -12.53
CA GLY A 536 -24.47 -1.44 -13.99
C GLY A 536 -25.68 -1.58 -14.94
N ARG A 537 -26.88 -1.91 -14.45
CA ARG A 537 -28.15 -1.86 -15.20
C ARG A 537 -29.04 -0.65 -14.86
N ALA A 538 -28.83 -0.02 -13.70
CA ALA A 538 -29.53 1.19 -13.30
C ALA A 538 -28.90 2.40 -14.00
N SER A 539 -29.61 2.95 -14.98
CA SER A 539 -29.30 4.25 -15.56
C SER A 539 -30.51 5.15 -15.41
N TYR A 540 -30.29 6.45 -15.41
CA TYR A 540 -31.32 7.49 -15.40
C TYR A 540 -31.37 8.14 -16.74
N LEU A 541 -32.52 8.71 -17.07
CA LEU A 541 -32.54 9.73 -18.10
C LEU A 541 -31.60 10.85 -17.66
N SER A 542 -30.71 11.21 -18.57
CA SER A 542 -29.89 12.41 -18.46
C SER A 542 -30.81 13.62 -18.48
N ASP A 543 -30.64 14.53 -17.52
CA ASP A 543 -31.21 15.86 -17.62
C ASP A 543 -30.59 16.56 -18.84
N PRO A 544 -31.40 17.08 -19.80
CA PRO A 544 -30.86 17.65 -21.04
C PRO A 544 -30.07 18.96 -20.86
N GLU A 545 -30.23 19.66 -19.72
CA GLU A 545 -29.53 20.92 -19.43
C GLU A 545 -28.25 20.69 -18.61
N THR A 546 -28.26 19.70 -17.72
CA THR A 546 -27.16 19.44 -16.77
C THR A 546 -26.39 18.16 -17.05
N GLY A 547 -26.91 17.20 -17.83
CA GLY A 547 -26.21 15.93 -18.03
C GLY A 547 -26.17 15.03 -16.78
N LEU A 548 -26.87 15.41 -15.70
CA LEU A 548 -26.97 14.64 -14.45
C LEU A 548 -28.12 13.63 -14.53
N PRO A 549 -28.09 12.55 -13.72
CA PRO A 549 -29.23 11.67 -13.59
C PRO A 549 -30.45 12.44 -13.08
N THR A 550 -31.60 12.28 -13.74
CA THR A 550 -32.90 12.73 -13.22
C THR A 550 -33.43 11.77 -12.15
N GLU A 551 -34.66 11.95 -11.64
CA GLU A 551 -35.34 10.93 -10.82
C GLU A 551 -35.98 9.81 -11.68
N ALA A 552 -35.91 9.90 -13.02
CA ALA A 552 -36.55 8.95 -13.91
C ALA A 552 -35.56 7.90 -14.43
N VAL A 553 -35.81 6.63 -14.12
CA VAL A 553 -35.07 5.48 -14.66
C VAL A 553 -35.04 5.52 -16.18
N CYS A 554 -33.87 5.26 -16.77
CA CYS A 554 -33.68 5.26 -18.20
C CYS A 554 -34.49 4.12 -18.85
N PRO A 555 -35.35 4.42 -19.83
CA PRO A 555 -36.10 3.39 -20.54
C PRO A 555 -35.17 2.38 -21.22
N PRO A 556 -35.55 1.09 -21.31
CA PRO A 556 -34.73 0.07 -21.99
C PRO A 556 -34.46 0.33 -23.48
N ASP A 557 -35.23 1.21 -24.11
CA ASP A 557 -35.17 1.58 -25.52
C ASP A 557 -34.59 2.98 -25.77
N ALA A 558 -34.13 3.68 -24.72
CA ALA A 558 -33.44 4.95 -24.86
C ALA A 558 -32.06 4.77 -25.54
N ASP A 559 -31.61 5.79 -26.28
CA ASP A 559 -30.22 5.83 -26.77
C ASP A 559 -29.30 5.87 -25.55
N GLU A 560 -28.22 5.08 -25.52
CA GLU A 560 -27.27 5.08 -24.39
C GLU A 560 -26.75 6.49 -24.06
N LYS A 561 -26.74 7.41 -25.02
CA LYS A 561 -26.34 8.82 -24.83
C LYS A 561 -27.38 9.67 -24.09
N GLU A 562 -28.63 9.21 -24.02
CA GLU A 562 -29.71 9.84 -23.25
C GLU A 562 -29.77 9.28 -21.82
N CYS A 563 -28.96 8.25 -21.53
CA CYS A 563 -28.85 7.64 -20.22
C CYS A 563 -27.56 8.06 -19.50
N VAL A 564 -27.65 8.24 -18.19
CA VAL A 564 -26.49 8.34 -17.29
C VAL A 564 -26.57 7.16 -16.34
N ALA A 565 -25.53 6.33 -16.27
CA ALA A 565 -25.47 5.26 -15.28
C ALA A 565 -25.65 5.87 -13.87
N TRP A 566 -26.53 5.28 -13.03
CA TRP A 566 -26.74 5.74 -11.64
C TRP A 566 -25.41 5.80 -10.91
N ASP A 567 -24.49 4.89 -11.26
CA ASP A 567 -23.24 4.76 -10.56
C ASP A 567 -22.06 4.45 -11.47
N ILE A 568 -21.03 5.29 -11.38
CA ILE A 568 -19.76 5.19 -12.11
C ILE A 568 -18.56 5.03 -11.14
N GLY A 569 -18.82 4.73 -9.87
CA GLY A 569 -17.83 4.86 -8.81
C GLY A 569 -17.44 3.60 -8.06
N LYS A 570 -16.79 3.83 -6.92
CA LYS A 570 -16.40 2.83 -5.93
C LYS A 570 -16.73 3.30 -4.53
N ASN A 571 -16.90 2.35 -3.64
CA ASN A 571 -16.97 2.54 -2.21
C ASN A 571 -15.69 2.06 -1.52
N GLN A 572 -15.43 2.59 -0.33
CA GLN A 572 -14.46 2.04 0.58
C GLN A 572 -15.17 1.15 1.59
N ARG A 573 -14.81 -0.13 1.62
CA ARG A 573 -15.30 -1.10 2.59
C ARG A 573 -14.22 -1.42 3.63
N TYR A 574 -14.66 -1.74 4.84
CA TYR A 574 -13.80 -2.03 5.99
C TYR A 574 -14.18 -3.36 6.63
N HIS A 575 -13.17 -4.17 6.91
CA HIS A 575 -13.27 -5.48 7.57
C HIS A 575 -12.30 -5.52 8.76
N SER A 576 -12.71 -6.16 9.85
CA SER A 576 -11.85 -6.30 11.03
C SER A 576 -12.22 -7.54 11.83
N PHE A 577 -11.28 -8.46 12.00
CA PHE A 577 -11.53 -9.80 12.58
C PHE A 577 -10.28 -10.36 13.27
N SER A 578 -10.40 -11.48 13.99
CA SER A 578 -9.26 -12.22 14.56
C SER A 578 -8.47 -12.98 13.50
N MET A 579 -7.16 -13.11 13.65
CA MET A 579 -6.28 -13.66 12.61
C MET A 579 -6.64 -15.10 12.21
N SER A 580 -6.97 -15.93 13.20
CA SER A 580 -7.11 -17.38 13.00
C SER A 580 -8.53 -17.88 13.29
N LEU A 581 -8.86 -19.04 12.70
CA LEU A 581 -10.20 -19.66 12.77
C LEU A 581 -10.58 -20.09 14.19
N THR A 582 -9.58 -20.30 15.05
CA THR A 582 -9.72 -20.83 16.40
C THR A 582 -9.57 -19.77 17.49
N ASP A 583 -9.33 -18.50 17.12
CA ASP A 583 -9.11 -17.42 18.07
C ASP A 583 -10.33 -17.22 18.97
N ALA A 584 -10.13 -17.40 20.27
CA ALA A 584 -11.20 -17.27 21.25
C ALA A 584 -11.44 -15.80 21.59
N LEU A 585 -12.47 -15.21 20.99
CA LEU A 585 -12.90 -13.84 21.27
C LEU A 585 -14.00 -13.83 22.32
N ALA A 586 -13.75 -13.11 23.40
CA ALA A 586 -14.66 -13.07 24.53
C ALA A 586 -15.81 -12.06 24.28
N GLY A 587 -16.90 -12.56 23.70
CA GLY A 587 -18.24 -11.96 23.82
C GLY A 587 -18.87 -11.40 22.55
N ASP A 588 -18.19 -11.40 21.40
CA ASP A 588 -18.74 -10.96 20.12
C ASP A 588 -18.25 -11.89 18.98
N GLU A 589 -19.09 -12.83 18.56
CA GLU A 589 -18.79 -13.79 17.48
C GLU A 589 -18.53 -13.10 16.13
N GLN A 590 -19.02 -11.86 15.95
CA GLN A 590 -18.79 -11.07 14.74
C GLN A 590 -17.34 -10.60 14.60
N ASP A 591 -16.55 -10.69 15.66
CA ASP A 591 -15.12 -10.36 15.61
C ASP A 591 -14.27 -11.52 15.08
N GLY A 592 -14.83 -12.74 14.96
CA GLY A 592 -14.11 -13.91 14.49
C GLY A 592 -13.92 -13.92 12.97
N LEU A 593 -12.85 -14.59 12.50
CA LEU A 593 -12.59 -14.78 11.07
C LEU A 593 -13.81 -15.38 10.34
N VAL A 594 -14.40 -16.44 10.88
CA VAL A 594 -15.54 -17.17 10.27
C VAL A 594 -16.71 -16.25 9.94
N ALA A 595 -17.06 -15.33 10.85
CA ALA A 595 -18.17 -14.39 10.66
C ALA A 595 -17.88 -13.31 9.60
N ASN A 596 -16.61 -13.13 9.24
CA ASN A 596 -16.11 -12.14 8.28
C ASN A 596 -15.69 -12.77 6.93
N LEU A 597 -15.85 -14.09 6.77
CA LEU A 597 -15.70 -14.74 5.46
C LEU A 597 -16.95 -14.47 4.62
N THR A 598 -16.76 -14.22 3.32
CA THR A 598 -17.85 -13.89 2.39
C THR A 598 -18.79 -12.82 2.95
N PHE A 599 -18.22 -11.69 3.36
CA PHE A 599 -18.93 -10.60 4.01
C PHE A 599 -18.87 -9.32 3.17
N PRO A 600 -19.96 -8.55 3.00
CA PRO A 600 -19.95 -7.33 2.17
C PRO A 600 -19.15 -6.16 2.77
N GLY A 601 -18.68 -6.29 4.01
CA GLY A 601 -17.91 -5.26 4.69
C GLY A 601 -18.74 -4.05 5.13
N HIS A 602 -18.08 -3.10 5.79
CA HIS A 602 -18.71 -1.88 6.30
C HIS A 602 -18.34 -0.65 5.48
N LEU A 603 -19.32 0.20 5.14
CA LEU A 603 -19.12 1.39 4.32
C LEU A 603 -18.42 2.52 5.12
N LEU A 604 -17.28 3.02 4.62
CA LEU A 604 -16.53 4.14 5.25
C LEU A 604 -16.97 5.52 4.74
N ASN A 605 -17.16 5.64 3.43
CA ASN A 605 -17.49 6.92 2.80
C ASN A 605 -18.95 7.33 3.07
N GLN A 606 -19.16 8.64 3.17
CA GLN A 606 -20.48 9.24 3.42
C GLN A 606 -21.37 9.12 2.15
N PRO A 607 -22.71 9.07 2.30
CA PRO A 607 -23.62 9.33 1.18
C PRO A 607 -23.34 10.68 0.52
N GLU A 608 -23.56 10.75 -0.79
CA GLU A 608 -23.29 11.95 -1.58
C GLU A 608 -24.25 13.09 -1.20
N VAL A 609 -23.69 14.28 -0.98
CA VAL A 609 -24.44 15.52 -0.76
C VAL A 609 -24.59 16.25 -2.09
N GLY A 610 -25.84 16.49 -2.49
CA GLY A 610 -26.16 17.22 -3.71
C GLY A 610 -25.69 18.66 -3.62
N TRP A 611 -24.77 19.05 -4.52
CA TRP A 611 -24.14 20.38 -4.49
C TRP A 611 -25.11 21.55 -4.60
N SER A 612 -26.26 21.39 -5.28
CA SER A 612 -27.23 22.49 -5.45
C SER A 612 -28.17 22.65 -4.26
N THR A 613 -28.31 21.62 -3.43
CA THR A 613 -29.32 21.54 -2.38
C THR A 613 -28.74 21.44 -0.97
N GLY A 614 -27.48 21.01 -0.84
CA GLY A 614 -26.82 20.79 0.44
C GLY A 614 -27.42 19.64 1.25
N ILE A 615 -28.20 18.77 0.61
CA ILE A 615 -28.82 17.59 1.23
C ILE A 615 -28.37 16.31 0.53
N PHE A 616 -28.48 15.17 1.21
CA PHE A 616 -28.16 13.88 0.61
C PHE A 616 -29.03 13.60 -0.62
N ILE A 617 -28.41 12.99 -1.63
CA ILE A 617 -29.12 12.46 -2.79
C ILE A 617 -30.04 11.31 -2.30
N PRO A 618 -31.30 11.24 -2.78
CA PRO A 618 -32.22 10.16 -2.41
C PRO A 618 -31.63 8.77 -2.67
N THR A 619 -32.00 7.82 -1.82
CA THR A 619 -31.63 6.42 -2.01
C THR A 619 -32.35 5.81 -3.22
N LEU A 620 -31.71 4.84 -3.86
CA LEU A 620 -32.30 4.02 -4.91
C LEU A 620 -32.84 2.72 -4.30
N ASN A 621 -34.13 2.45 -4.47
CA ASN A 621 -34.69 1.17 -4.03
C ASN A 621 -34.42 0.08 -5.08
N THR A 622 -33.99 -1.11 -4.66
CA THR A 622 -33.70 -2.23 -5.57
C THR A 622 -34.92 -2.72 -6.35
N SER A 623 -36.15 -2.40 -5.90
CA SER A 623 -37.39 -2.69 -6.65
C SER A 623 -37.46 -2.01 -8.01
N GLU A 624 -36.69 -0.94 -8.20
CA GLU A 624 -36.63 -0.19 -9.44
C GLU A 624 -35.60 -0.72 -10.44
N ILE A 625 -34.73 -1.66 -9.99
CA ILE A 625 -33.63 -2.21 -10.80
C ILE A 625 -33.84 -3.70 -11.06
N TRP A 626 -33.82 -4.50 -9.99
CA TRP A 626 -33.87 -5.96 -10.05
C TRP A 626 -35.21 -6.50 -9.58
N ASP A 627 -35.83 -5.81 -8.62
CA ASP A 627 -37.00 -6.29 -7.88
C ASP A 627 -36.79 -7.65 -7.22
N PHE A 628 -36.17 -7.61 -6.04
CA PHE A 628 -35.94 -8.78 -5.18
C PHE A 628 -37.18 -9.20 -4.38
N GLY A 629 -38.37 -8.67 -4.69
CA GLY A 629 -39.60 -8.94 -3.94
C GLY A 629 -39.50 -8.50 -2.48
N ASP A 630 -39.63 -9.45 -1.56
CA ASP A 630 -39.58 -9.20 -0.11
C ASP A 630 -38.16 -8.82 0.38
N TYR A 631 -37.13 -9.05 -0.45
CA TYR A 631 -35.72 -8.73 -0.14
C TYR A 631 -35.26 -7.40 -0.75
N ASN A 632 -36.19 -6.52 -1.14
CA ASN A 632 -35.83 -5.21 -1.65
C ASN A 632 -35.32 -4.29 -0.53
N PHE A 633 -34.26 -3.52 -0.82
CA PHE A 633 -33.65 -2.56 0.10
C PHE A 633 -33.22 -1.27 -0.62
N ASP A 634 -32.87 -0.26 0.15
CA ASP A 634 -32.42 1.04 -0.34
C ASP A 634 -30.90 1.12 -0.45
N ILE A 635 -30.39 1.73 -1.52
CA ILE A 635 -28.95 1.93 -1.75
C ILE A 635 -28.67 3.43 -1.74
N TYR A 636 -27.73 3.88 -0.90
CA TYR A 636 -27.27 5.26 -0.90
C TYR A 636 -26.43 5.54 -2.13
N ASN A 637 -26.68 6.70 -2.76
CA ASN A 637 -25.71 7.24 -3.69
C ASN A 637 -24.48 7.75 -2.92
N THR A 638 -23.30 7.57 -3.49
CA THR A 638 -22.02 7.92 -2.88
C THR A 638 -21.09 8.50 -3.93
N GLU A 639 -20.20 9.41 -3.52
CA GLU A 639 -19.11 9.85 -4.39
C GLU A 639 -18.11 8.72 -4.65
N ILE A 640 -17.24 8.88 -5.64
CA ILE A 640 -16.23 7.88 -5.98
C ILE A 640 -15.14 7.88 -4.91
N ALA A 641 -15.13 6.86 -4.06
CA ALA A 641 -14.15 6.67 -2.99
C ALA A 641 -13.18 5.53 -3.35
N ARG A 642 -11.89 5.85 -3.51
CA ARG A 642 -10.84 4.96 -4.04
C ARG A 642 -9.47 5.22 -3.41
N ARG A 643 -8.49 4.38 -3.71
CA ARG A 643 -7.10 4.44 -3.24
C ARG A 643 -6.99 4.46 -1.72
N GLY A 644 -7.56 3.46 -1.06
CA GLY A 644 -7.48 3.33 0.39
C GLY A 644 -6.04 3.28 0.91
N SER A 645 -5.80 3.94 2.04
CA SER A 645 -4.59 3.87 2.85
C SER A 645 -4.98 3.75 4.33
N LEU A 646 -4.53 2.69 4.97
CA LEU A 646 -4.93 2.34 6.33
C LEU A 646 -3.82 2.71 7.34
N LEU A 647 -4.04 3.79 8.09
CA LEU A 647 -3.21 4.16 9.22
C LEU A 647 -3.74 3.47 10.48
N ALA A 648 -2.96 2.63 11.13
CA ALA A 648 -3.38 1.94 12.36
C ALA A 648 -2.17 1.64 13.27
N GLN A 649 -2.43 1.36 14.54
CA GLN A 649 -1.38 1.16 15.55
C GLN A 649 -1.78 0.17 16.63
N ASP A 650 -0.78 -0.41 17.31
CA ASP A 650 -0.99 -1.36 18.40
C ASP A 650 -1.83 -0.81 19.56
N ILE A 651 -2.66 -1.68 20.15
CA ILE A 651 -3.56 -1.40 21.27
C ILE A 651 -2.80 -0.77 22.46
N TYR A 652 -1.59 -1.23 22.75
CA TYR A 652 -0.83 -0.74 23.90
C TYR A 652 -0.40 0.73 23.80
N LYS A 653 -0.34 1.29 22.59
CA LYS A 653 -0.04 2.70 22.36
C LYS A 653 -1.19 3.63 22.76
N VAL A 654 -2.39 3.10 22.93
CA VAL A 654 -3.59 3.90 23.26
C VAL A 654 -4.41 3.37 24.42
N HIS A 655 -4.12 2.17 24.92
CA HIS A 655 -4.82 1.60 26.07
C HIS A 655 -4.43 2.33 27.37
N LYS A 656 -5.44 2.83 28.12
CA LYS A 656 -5.25 3.68 29.31
C LYS A 656 -4.32 3.13 30.40
N ASP A 657 -4.18 1.80 30.49
CA ASP A 657 -3.37 1.15 31.53
C ASP A 657 -1.89 1.04 31.11
N THR A 658 -1.61 1.14 29.80
CA THR A 658 -0.26 1.04 29.22
C THR A 658 0.24 2.35 28.62
N SER A 659 -0.67 3.26 28.27
CA SER A 659 -0.42 4.45 27.49
C SER A 659 -0.75 5.74 28.24
N ARG A 660 -0.15 6.83 27.78
CA ARG A 660 -0.46 8.22 28.14
C ARG A 660 -1.23 8.98 27.06
N ALA A 661 -1.46 8.36 25.91
CA ALA A 661 -2.36 8.87 24.88
C ALA A 661 -3.78 9.03 25.45
N LYS A 662 -4.51 10.04 24.97
CA LYS A 662 -5.83 10.42 25.48
C LYS A 662 -6.95 10.16 24.50
N SER A 663 -6.65 10.09 23.20
CA SER A 663 -7.67 9.99 22.15
C SER A 663 -8.29 8.61 22.06
N GLY A 664 -7.52 7.54 22.30
CA GLY A 664 -7.95 6.17 22.05
C GLY A 664 -7.96 5.78 20.56
N LEU A 665 -7.42 6.61 19.65
CA LEU A 665 -7.43 6.36 18.21
C LEU A 665 -6.61 5.11 17.85
N VAL A 666 -7.27 4.05 17.39
CA VAL A 666 -6.60 2.79 17.01
C VAL A 666 -6.39 2.65 15.51
N ALA A 667 -7.29 3.25 14.70
CA ALA A 667 -7.14 3.31 13.25
C ALA A 667 -7.74 4.60 12.68
N LEU A 668 -7.14 5.06 11.59
CA LEU A 668 -7.54 6.20 10.78
C LEU A 668 -7.52 5.78 9.30
N PRO A 669 -8.49 4.97 8.83
CA PRO A 669 -8.62 4.67 7.41
C PRO A 669 -8.81 5.96 6.59
N THR A 670 -8.03 6.08 5.51
CA THR A 670 -8.02 7.22 4.61
C THR A 670 -8.28 6.78 3.17
N TRP A 671 -8.85 7.66 2.34
CA TRP A 671 -9.10 7.38 0.93
C TRP A 671 -9.17 8.66 0.10
N LYS A 672 -9.07 8.51 -1.22
CA LYS A 672 -9.30 9.59 -2.19
C LYS A 672 -10.78 9.63 -2.59
N GLN A 673 -11.43 10.78 -2.54
CA GLN A 673 -12.86 10.95 -2.87
C GLN A 673 -13.11 12.11 -3.83
N GLY A 674 -13.99 11.91 -4.82
CA GLY A 674 -14.45 12.97 -5.72
C GLY A 674 -15.69 12.57 -6.51
N GLN A 675 -16.46 13.55 -6.99
CA GLN A 675 -17.68 13.33 -7.79
C GLN A 675 -17.39 13.05 -9.28
N MET A 676 -16.26 13.54 -9.81
CA MET A 676 -15.89 13.32 -11.21
C MET A 676 -15.13 12.01 -11.38
N ASN A 677 -15.41 11.32 -12.48
CA ASN A 677 -14.56 10.23 -12.95
C ASN A 677 -13.11 10.69 -13.21
N GLN A 678 -12.21 9.70 -13.30
CA GLN A 678 -10.81 9.76 -13.77
C GLN A 678 -10.15 11.14 -13.95
N GLY A 679 -9.04 11.37 -13.23
CA GLY A 679 -8.20 12.56 -13.39
C GLY A 679 -8.82 13.88 -12.92
N GLY A 680 -10.12 13.90 -12.61
CA GLY A 680 -10.85 15.04 -12.07
C GLY A 680 -10.49 15.40 -10.62
N PRO A 681 -11.16 16.44 -10.07
CA PRO A 681 -10.91 16.93 -8.73
C PRO A 681 -11.25 15.88 -7.68
N ALA A 682 -10.43 15.81 -6.64
CA ALA A 682 -10.62 14.85 -5.57
C ALA A 682 -9.69 15.11 -4.38
N ASP A 683 -10.23 14.83 -3.20
CA ASP A 683 -9.65 15.09 -1.90
C ASP A 683 -9.24 13.82 -1.16
N VAL A 684 -8.45 13.97 -0.09
CA VAL A 684 -8.11 12.92 0.87
C VAL A 684 -9.05 12.99 2.08
N MET A 685 -9.83 11.95 2.27
CA MET A 685 -10.83 11.81 3.33
C MET A 685 -10.37 10.82 4.40
N ALA A 686 -10.84 10.96 5.65
CA ALA A 686 -10.55 10.03 6.74
C ALA A 686 -11.74 9.76 7.69
N ARG A 687 -11.76 8.56 8.29
CA ARG A 687 -12.59 8.22 9.46
C ARG A 687 -11.71 7.84 10.64
N ARG A 688 -12.15 8.15 11.86
CA ARG A 688 -11.50 7.73 13.11
C ARG A 688 -12.17 6.47 13.65
N ILE A 689 -11.38 5.47 14.04
CA ILE A 689 -11.84 4.31 14.81
C ILE A 689 -11.19 4.41 16.19
N VAL A 690 -12.04 4.58 17.21
CA VAL A 690 -11.62 5.01 18.54
C VAL A 690 -11.99 3.93 19.56
N MET A 691 -10.98 3.40 20.23
CA MET A 691 -11.16 2.43 21.30
C MET A 691 -11.91 3.06 22.47
N LYS A 692 -12.88 2.31 23.02
CA LYS A 692 -13.71 2.75 24.14
C LYS A 692 -12.91 3.00 25.41
N ASP A 693 -13.38 3.96 26.21
CA ASP A 693 -12.89 4.16 27.57
C ASP A 693 -13.03 2.89 28.41
N ASN A 694 -11.97 2.52 29.12
CA ASN A 694 -11.92 1.30 29.94
C ASN A 694 -12.17 0.00 29.15
N TRP A 695 -11.82 -0.02 27.86
CA TRP A 695 -11.90 -1.20 27.00
C TRP A 695 -11.27 -2.44 27.67
N LYS A 696 -11.87 -3.59 27.46
CA LYS A 696 -11.35 -4.91 27.82
C LYS A 696 -11.68 -5.91 26.74
N LEU A 697 -10.69 -6.71 26.33
CA LEU A 697 -10.89 -7.79 25.37
C LEU A 697 -12.05 -8.72 25.78
N SER A 698 -12.15 -9.05 27.09
CA SER A 698 -13.19 -9.95 27.62
C SER A 698 -14.63 -9.43 27.61
N ARG A 699 -14.83 -8.15 27.27
CA ARG A 699 -16.14 -7.50 27.30
C ARG A 699 -16.48 -6.81 25.99
N ASP A 700 -15.50 -6.14 25.39
CA ASP A 700 -15.71 -5.21 24.29
C ASP A 700 -15.22 -5.77 22.94
N GLY A 701 -14.58 -6.95 22.95
CA GLY A 701 -14.07 -7.63 21.76
C GLY A 701 -13.03 -6.79 21.01
N ASN A 702 -12.99 -6.93 19.70
CA ASN A 702 -12.07 -6.25 18.79
C ASN A 702 -12.15 -4.70 18.91
N PRO A 703 -11.07 -4.01 19.29
CA PRO A 703 -11.06 -2.55 19.40
C PRO A 703 -11.05 -1.87 18.03
N TYR A 704 -10.63 -2.58 16.96
CA TYR A 704 -10.60 -2.07 15.58
C TYR A 704 -11.91 -2.28 14.83
N ALA A 705 -12.90 -2.93 15.43
CA ALA A 705 -14.18 -3.19 14.79
C ALA A 705 -14.90 -1.89 14.37
N PHE A 706 -15.62 -1.95 13.24
CA PHE A 706 -16.33 -0.80 12.65
C PHE A 706 -17.32 -0.13 13.62
N ARG A 707 -17.90 -0.90 14.55
CA ARG A 707 -18.76 -0.39 15.64
C ARG A 707 -18.10 0.67 16.53
N ASN A 708 -16.77 0.80 16.49
CA ASN A 708 -16.00 1.80 17.22
C ASN A 708 -15.62 3.02 16.36
N MET A 709 -16.14 3.13 15.13
CA MET A 709 -15.96 4.32 14.29
C MET A 709 -16.63 5.54 14.93
N ASP A 710 -15.89 6.64 15.03
CA ASP A 710 -16.40 7.92 15.53
C ASP A 710 -17.41 8.49 14.53
N CYS A 711 -18.68 8.39 14.89
CA CYS A 711 -19.79 8.92 14.13
C CYS A 711 -20.94 9.29 15.07
N LYS A 712 -21.39 10.54 14.99
CA LYS A 712 -22.47 11.11 15.81
C LYS A 712 -23.83 10.84 15.19
N ASN A 713 -23.92 10.82 13.85
CA ASN A 713 -25.16 10.63 13.12
C ASN A 713 -25.14 9.36 12.26
N TRP A 714 -25.78 8.30 12.74
CA TRP A 714 -26.00 7.07 11.98
C TRP A 714 -27.36 7.07 11.28
N SER A 715 -27.41 6.56 10.04
CA SER A 715 -28.69 6.31 9.37
C SER A 715 -29.47 5.21 10.08
N LYS A 716 -30.70 5.52 10.48
CA LYS A 716 -31.62 4.54 11.08
C LYS A 716 -32.17 3.57 10.05
N GLU A 717 -32.40 4.05 8.83
CA GLU A 717 -32.89 3.23 7.71
C GLU A 717 -31.83 2.21 7.29
N ALA A 718 -30.54 2.60 7.34
CA ALA A 718 -29.44 1.69 7.07
C ALA A 718 -29.23 0.62 8.15
N ALA A 719 -29.68 0.85 9.38
CA ALA A 719 -29.44 -0.08 10.50
C ALA A 719 -30.19 -1.41 10.34
N ASP A 720 -31.33 -1.40 9.63
CA ASP A 720 -32.11 -2.60 9.29
C ASP A 720 -31.84 -3.06 7.84
N ASN A 721 -30.87 -2.44 7.15
CA ASN A 721 -30.58 -2.71 5.75
C ASN A 721 -29.42 -3.71 5.62
N PRO A 722 -29.64 -4.87 4.98
CA PRO A 722 -28.64 -5.93 4.97
C PRO A 722 -27.40 -5.58 4.13
N PHE A 723 -27.51 -4.64 3.17
CA PHE A 723 -26.37 -4.14 2.40
C PHE A 723 -25.41 -3.24 3.23
N TYR A 724 -25.85 -2.81 4.42
CA TYR A 724 -25.08 -2.00 5.36
C TYR A 724 -25.07 -2.66 6.75
N PRO A 725 -24.37 -3.80 6.94
CA PRO A 725 -24.41 -4.57 8.19
C PRO A 725 -23.91 -3.81 9.44
N GLY A 726 -23.22 -2.67 9.27
CA GLY A 726 -22.82 -1.77 10.36
C GLY A 726 -23.58 -0.42 10.39
N GLY A 727 -24.55 -0.22 9.51
CA GLY A 727 -25.16 1.07 9.21
C GLY A 727 -24.27 1.99 8.37
N VAL A 728 -24.75 3.20 8.12
CA VAL A 728 -24.06 4.24 7.34
C VAL A 728 -23.88 5.50 8.17
N CYS A 729 -22.65 6.02 8.22
CA CYS A 729 -22.35 7.28 8.88
C CYS A 729 -22.72 8.47 8.00
N LEU A 730 -23.53 9.38 8.55
CA LEU A 730 -24.02 10.57 7.87
C LEU A 730 -23.20 11.82 8.20
N ASP A 731 -22.22 11.73 9.09
CA ASP A 731 -21.30 12.86 9.33
C ASP A 731 -20.29 12.97 8.18
N PRO A 732 -19.86 14.20 7.81
CA PRO A 732 -18.73 14.40 6.91
C PRO A 732 -17.52 13.57 7.36
N ALA A 733 -16.81 12.99 6.39
CA ALA A 733 -15.47 12.49 6.64
C ALA A 733 -14.52 13.67 6.87
N ILE A 734 -13.40 13.44 7.56
CA ILE A 734 -12.41 14.49 7.77
C ILE A 734 -11.72 14.75 6.41
N ASN A 735 -11.87 15.94 5.86
CA ASN A 735 -11.22 16.34 4.61
C ASN A 735 -9.81 16.90 4.90
N LEU A 736 -8.80 16.10 4.60
CA LEU A 736 -7.39 16.36 4.94
C LEU A 736 -6.69 17.26 3.93
N SER A 737 -7.20 17.34 2.70
CA SER A 737 -6.67 18.17 1.61
C SER A 737 -7.56 19.37 1.24
N GLY A 738 -8.75 19.48 1.83
CA GLY A 738 -9.69 20.57 1.54
C GLY A 738 -9.07 21.96 1.70
N THR A 739 -9.23 22.78 0.66
CA THR A 739 -8.67 24.14 0.54
C THR A 739 -9.72 25.13 0.07
N ILE A 740 -9.54 26.40 0.42
CA ILE A 740 -10.35 27.51 -0.08
C ILE A 740 -9.54 28.25 -1.16
N PRO A 741 -10.00 28.32 -2.43
CA PRO A 741 -9.32 29.06 -3.48
C PRO A 741 -9.59 30.57 -3.34
N ASP A 742 -8.53 31.38 -3.16
CA ASP A 742 -8.63 32.82 -2.89
C ASP A 742 -8.68 33.68 -4.15
N THR A 743 -7.79 33.41 -5.09
CA THR A 743 -7.66 34.20 -6.33
C THR A 743 -7.45 33.29 -7.52
N GLY A 744 -7.92 33.73 -8.70
CA GLY A 744 -7.77 32.99 -9.93
C GLY A 744 -7.83 33.85 -11.18
N ILE A 745 -7.35 33.29 -12.28
CA ILE A 745 -7.45 33.87 -13.63
C ILE A 745 -8.10 32.88 -14.58
N ASN A 746 -8.66 33.36 -15.69
CA ASN A 746 -8.98 32.51 -16.81
C ASN A 746 -7.66 32.13 -17.53
N SER A 747 -7.30 30.85 -17.51
CA SER A 747 -6.10 30.28 -18.16
C SER A 747 -6.06 30.38 -19.69
N ALA A 748 -7.12 30.83 -20.36
CA ALA A 748 -7.15 31.08 -21.79
C ALA A 748 -7.03 32.58 -22.13
N THR A 749 -7.59 33.47 -21.31
CA THR A 749 -7.57 34.93 -21.58
C THR A 749 -6.58 35.71 -20.72
N GLY A 750 -6.22 35.18 -19.55
CA GLY A 750 -5.38 35.84 -18.54
C GLY A 750 -6.17 36.80 -17.63
N ASP A 751 -7.48 36.94 -17.83
CA ASP A 751 -8.30 37.86 -17.04
C ASP A 751 -8.55 37.32 -15.63
N ALA A 752 -8.56 38.20 -14.63
CA ALA A 752 -8.96 37.84 -13.27
C ALA A 752 -10.41 37.31 -13.24
N VAL A 753 -10.62 36.23 -12.50
CA VAL A 753 -11.94 35.62 -12.30
C VAL A 753 -12.20 35.40 -10.82
N THR A 754 -13.48 35.39 -10.44
CA THR A 754 -13.89 34.94 -9.11
C THR A 754 -13.74 33.42 -9.05
N THR A 755 -13.00 32.93 -8.07
CA THR A 755 -12.89 31.51 -7.76
C THR A 755 -14.22 30.99 -7.24
N LEU A 756 -14.53 29.75 -7.58
CA LEU A 756 -15.72 29.06 -7.09
C LEU A 756 -15.40 28.37 -5.77
N TYR A 757 -16.34 28.48 -4.84
CA TYR A 757 -16.34 27.76 -3.58
C TYR A 757 -17.80 27.54 -3.15
N ALA A 758 -18.03 26.57 -2.25
CA ALA A 758 -19.35 26.38 -1.67
C ALA A 758 -19.84 27.65 -0.94
N ASN A 759 -21.15 27.89 -1.01
CA ASN A 759 -21.82 28.96 -0.27
C ASN A 759 -21.89 28.60 1.23
N ASP A 760 -22.10 29.61 2.09
CA ASP A 760 -22.29 29.46 3.54
C ASP A 760 -23.41 28.49 3.97
N ASP A 761 -24.35 28.17 3.06
CA ASP A 761 -25.45 27.21 3.29
C ASP A 761 -25.13 25.80 2.77
N CYS A 762 -23.86 25.50 2.50
CA CYS A 762 -23.38 24.22 2.00
C CYS A 762 -23.93 23.86 0.60
N THR A 763 -24.22 24.88 -0.22
CA THR A 763 -24.69 24.71 -1.61
C THR A 763 -23.77 25.40 -2.61
N SER A 764 -23.96 25.17 -3.90
CA SER A 764 -23.37 25.95 -4.99
C SER A 764 -24.44 26.39 -5.97
N SER A 765 -24.34 27.64 -6.43
CA SER A 765 -25.29 28.23 -7.39
C SER A 765 -25.04 27.80 -8.84
N ILE A 766 -23.90 27.16 -9.09
CA ILE A 766 -23.53 26.56 -10.37
C ILE A 766 -22.99 25.18 -10.12
N ASN A 767 -23.13 24.27 -11.08
CA ASN A 767 -22.56 22.96 -10.92
C ASN A 767 -21.02 23.08 -10.89
N PRO A 768 -20.36 22.72 -9.78
CA PRO A 768 -18.91 22.84 -9.64
C PRO A 768 -18.15 21.88 -10.59
N ILE A 769 -18.80 20.82 -11.06
CA ILE A 769 -18.26 19.78 -11.95
C ILE A 769 -18.59 20.03 -13.43
N LEU A 770 -19.80 20.46 -13.78
CA LEU A 770 -20.29 20.51 -15.18
C LEU A 770 -19.77 21.68 -16.03
N ARG A 771 -18.79 22.43 -15.55
CA ARG A 771 -17.90 23.12 -16.48
C ARG A 771 -16.94 22.16 -17.20
N GLY A 772 -16.95 20.85 -16.93
CA GLY A 772 -16.07 19.85 -17.57
C GLY A 772 -16.59 18.41 -17.54
N ILE A 773 -17.72 18.12 -18.20
CA ILE A 773 -18.22 16.73 -18.38
C ILE A 773 -17.28 15.89 -19.27
N VAL A 774 -16.39 16.54 -20.01
CA VAL A 774 -15.32 15.92 -20.82
C VAL A 774 -13.97 16.34 -20.25
N GLN A 775 -13.09 15.37 -20.01
CA GLN A 775 -11.70 15.61 -19.59
C GLN A 775 -11.05 16.65 -20.53
N GLY A 776 -10.51 17.74 -19.97
CA GLY A 776 -9.90 18.83 -20.73
C GLY A 776 -10.83 19.99 -21.12
N GLU A 777 -12.15 19.84 -21.06
CA GLU A 777 -13.14 20.92 -21.33
C GLU A 777 -13.56 21.72 -20.08
N GLY A 778 -12.98 21.38 -18.91
CA GLY A 778 -13.24 21.97 -17.59
C GLY A 778 -13.16 23.49 -17.49
N ASP A 779 -13.61 24.02 -16.34
CA ASP A 779 -13.49 25.44 -15.99
C ASP A 779 -12.06 25.93 -16.29
N GLN A 780 -11.96 27.01 -17.07
CA GLN A 780 -10.68 27.57 -17.46
C GLN A 780 -10.00 28.34 -16.32
N THR A 781 -10.57 28.41 -15.13
CA THR A 781 -9.97 29.03 -13.95
C THR A 781 -8.66 28.32 -13.60
N LYS A 782 -7.60 29.12 -13.47
CA LYS A 782 -6.33 28.78 -12.84
C LYS A 782 -6.32 29.46 -11.47
N VAL A 783 -6.38 28.69 -10.41
CA VAL A 783 -6.19 29.12 -9.03
C VAL A 783 -4.75 29.57 -8.85
N LEU A 784 -4.58 30.76 -8.26
CA LEU A 784 -3.28 31.38 -8.00
C LEU A 784 -2.89 31.30 -6.53
N THR A 785 -3.82 31.57 -5.62
CA THR A 785 -3.61 31.51 -4.16
C THR A 785 -4.74 30.75 -3.49
N TRP A 786 -4.44 30.15 -2.34
CA TRP A 786 -5.35 29.31 -1.55
C TRP A 786 -4.94 29.31 -0.07
N HIS A 787 -5.87 28.87 0.79
CA HIS A 787 -5.60 28.64 2.21
C HIS A 787 -6.41 27.46 2.76
N GLN A 788 -6.03 26.95 3.93
CA GLN A 788 -6.74 25.92 4.69
C GLN A 788 -7.16 26.44 6.07
N CYS A 789 -8.30 25.93 6.55
CA CYS A 789 -8.86 26.29 7.85
C CYS A 789 -9.18 25.05 8.72
N PRO A 790 -9.08 25.16 10.06
CA PRO A 790 -8.62 26.32 10.82
C PRO A 790 -7.11 26.53 10.71
N SER A 791 -6.66 27.78 10.76
CA SER A 791 -5.24 28.12 10.90
C SER A 791 -5.06 29.40 11.72
N ASN A 792 -3.97 29.48 12.48
CA ASN A 792 -3.66 30.62 13.35
C ASN A 792 -2.17 30.94 13.30
N TYR A 793 -1.80 31.90 12.46
CA TYR A 793 -0.42 32.26 12.16
C TYR A 793 -0.18 33.78 12.25
N ALA A 794 1.09 34.16 12.25
CA ALA A 794 1.56 35.50 11.86
C ALA A 794 2.34 35.42 10.54
N VAL A 795 2.13 36.36 9.63
CA VAL A 795 2.93 36.44 8.39
C VAL A 795 4.27 37.08 8.71
N VAL A 796 5.37 36.36 8.43
CA VAL A 796 6.75 36.84 8.68
C VAL A 796 7.47 37.31 7.42
N ALA A 797 7.13 36.74 6.27
CA ALA A 797 7.63 37.17 4.96
C ALA A 797 6.58 36.92 3.88
N SER A 798 6.57 37.74 2.83
CA SER A 798 5.67 37.61 1.70
C SER A 798 6.20 38.32 0.46
N SER A 799 5.99 37.74 -0.71
CA SER A 799 6.27 38.42 -1.99
C SER A 799 5.44 39.69 -2.16
N ASP A 800 5.98 40.68 -2.85
CA ASP A 800 5.28 41.95 -3.10
C ASP A 800 3.98 41.71 -3.88
N GLY A 801 2.88 42.29 -3.37
CA GLY A 801 1.54 42.12 -3.95
C GLY A 801 0.80 40.84 -3.55
N THR A 802 1.40 39.91 -2.82
CA THR A 802 0.73 38.71 -2.31
C THR A 802 0.21 38.95 -0.90
N THR A 803 -1.10 38.76 -0.69
CA THR A 803 -1.75 38.92 0.60
C THR A 803 -2.24 37.56 1.09
N ALA A 804 -1.87 37.19 2.32
CA ALA A 804 -2.40 36.00 2.97
C ALA A 804 -3.84 36.23 3.47
N THR A 805 -4.68 35.22 3.29
CA THR A 805 -6.08 35.20 3.77
C THR A 805 -6.14 34.51 5.12
N GLU A 806 -6.68 35.20 6.14
CA GLU A 806 -6.92 34.63 7.46
C GLU A 806 -8.27 33.89 7.51
N CYS A 807 -8.31 32.76 8.23
CA CYS A 807 -9.55 32.04 8.52
C CYS A 807 -10.49 32.87 9.38
N THR A 808 -11.79 32.81 9.09
CA THR A 808 -12.81 33.30 10.03
C THR A 808 -13.19 32.22 11.04
N ALA A 809 -13.80 32.61 12.16
CA ALA A 809 -14.18 31.69 13.24
C ALA A 809 -15.25 30.64 12.84
N LYS A 810 -15.82 30.73 11.63
CA LYS A 810 -16.76 29.74 11.08
C LYS A 810 -16.12 28.85 10.02
N ASP A 811 -14.89 29.14 9.60
CA ASP A 811 -14.27 28.46 8.49
C ASP A 811 -13.52 27.23 9.02
N SER A 812 -13.89 26.07 8.50
CA SER A 812 -13.22 24.80 8.67
C SER A 812 -13.27 24.13 7.32
N THR A 813 -12.11 23.71 6.81
CA THR A 813 -12.06 22.89 5.59
C THR A 813 -12.05 21.39 5.90
N LEU A 814 -12.10 21.02 7.19
CA LEU A 814 -12.02 19.64 7.65
C LEU A 814 -13.33 18.86 7.48
N ASP A 815 -14.45 19.54 7.27
CA ASP A 815 -15.78 18.97 7.07
C ASP A 815 -16.33 19.26 5.67
N ASP A 816 -15.50 19.84 4.80
CA ASP A 816 -15.84 20.13 3.42
C ASP A 816 -16.14 18.84 2.63
N GLN A 817 -17.17 18.90 1.80
CA GLN A 817 -17.38 17.89 0.77
C GLN A 817 -16.32 18.04 -0.32
N SER A 818 -16.00 16.95 -1.04
CA SER A 818 -14.92 16.93 -2.03
C SER A 818 -15.08 17.92 -3.19
N TRP A 819 -16.28 18.46 -3.38
CA TRP A 819 -16.61 19.42 -4.44
C TRP A 819 -16.65 20.87 -3.97
N TYR A 820 -16.46 21.15 -2.67
CA TYR A 820 -16.44 22.52 -2.16
C TYR A 820 -15.35 23.34 -2.85
N ASN A 821 -14.17 22.74 -3.07
CA ASN A 821 -13.20 23.20 -4.04
C ASN A 821 -13.20 22.28 -5.28
N PRO A 822 -13.68 22.75 -6.45
CA PRO A 822 -13.68 21.93 -7.66
C PRO A 822 -12.41 21.99 -8.49
N PHE A 823 -11.36 22.70 -8.03
CA PHE A 823 -10.17 22.97 -8.83
C PHE A 823 -8.98 22.10 -8.46
N ASP A 824 -8.95 21.53 -7.27
CA ASP A 824 -7.77 20.86 -6.75
C ASP A 824 -7.81 19.34 -6.90
N VAL A 825 -6.65 18.71 -6.73
CA VAL A 825 -6.53 17.26 -6.76
C VAL A 825 -5.40 16.79 -5.86
N ALA A 826 -5.71 15.81 -5.02
CA ALA A 826 -4.73 15.11 -4.19
C ALA A 826 -4.42 13.69 -4.73
N LYS A 827 -3.20 13.19 -4.53
CA LYS A 827 -2.80 11.80 -4.81
C LYS A 827 -1.72 11.32 -3.83
N GLY A 828 -1.44 10.02 -3.83
CA GLY A 828 -0.31 9.44 -3.09
C GLY A 828 -0.38 9.62 -1.57
N HIS A 829 -1.58 9.70 -0.98
CA HIS A 829 -1.73 9.93 0.46
C HIS A 829 -1.29 8.70 1.27
N ARG A 830 -0.46 8.93 2.28
CA ARG A 830 0.12 7.91 3.16
C ARG A 830 0.41 8.52 4.54
N GLY A 831 0.64 7.72 5.57
CA GLY A 831 0.99 8.25 6.90
C GLY A 831 1.03 7.17 7.98
N PHE A 832 1.22 7.58 9.24
CA PHE A 832 1.26 6.66 10.39
C PHE A 832 0.65 7.27 11.65
N LEU A 833 0.33 6.39 12.62
CA LEU A 833 -0.10 6.75 13.97
C LEU A 833 0.96 6.39 15.00
N ASP A 834 1.13 7.24 16.01
CA ASP A 834 1.95 6.95 17.18
C ASP A 834 1.38 7.57 18.46
N GLY A 835 0.53 6.82 19.16
CA GLY A 835 -0.28 7.33 20.25
C GLY A 835 -1.31 8.34 19.75
N ASP A 836 -1.23 9.57 20.25
CA ASP A 836 -2.05 10.70 19.79
C ASP A 836 -1.45 11.43 18.57
N PHE A 837 -0.20 11.13 18.21
CA PHE A 837 0.45 11.75 17.05
C PHE A 837 -0.02 11.10 15.75
N VAL A 838 -0.38 11.94 14.78
CA VAL A 838 -0.71 11.55 13.41
C VAL A 838 0.18 12.35 12.47
N MET A 839 0.84 11.66 11.55
CA MET A 839 1.49 12.27 10.38
C MET A 839 0.84 11.72 9.13
N LEU A 840 0.35 12.61 8.28
CA LEU A 840 -0.18 12.28 6.97
C LEU A 840 0.53 13.13 5.91
N LEU A 841 0.97 12.49 4.84
CA LEU A 841 1.52 13.17 3.67
C LEU A 841 0.66 12.87 2.44
N TYR A 842 0.63 13.79 1.48
CA TYR A 842 -0.05 13.63 0.20
C TYR A 842 0.50 14.60 -0.84
N ALA A 843 0.51 14.19 -2.10
CA ALA A 843 0.83 15.08 -3.21
C ALA A 843 -0.44 15.86 -3.61
N TRP A 844 -0.38 17.18 -3.77
CA TRP A 844 -1.54 18.02 -4.08
C TRP A 844 -1.23 19.09 -5.11
N SER A 845 -2.23 19.44 -5.93
CA SER A 845 -2.17 20.51 -6.93
C SER A 845 -3.45 21.35 -6.89
N PRO A 846 -3.35 22.69 -6.97
CA PRO A 846 -4.50 23.59 -6.94
C PRO A 846 -5.31 23.60 -8.25
N ASN A 847 -4.80 22.98 -9.33
CA ASN A 847 -5.40 23.02 -10.66
C ASN A 847 -5.36 21.65 -11.36
N TRP A 848 -6.29 20.76 -11.04
CA TRP A 848 -6.38 19.42 -11.61
C TRP A 848 -6.36 19.43 -13.15
N ARG A 849 -7.10 20.34 -13.79
CA ARG A 849 -7.24 20.42 -15.26
C ARG A 849 -5.93 20.80 -15.94
N LEU A 850 -5.15 21.69 -15.34
CA LEU A 850 -3.84 22.06 -15.90
C LEU A 850 -2.81 20.96 -15.62
N ASN A 851 -2.95 20.27 -14.51
CA ASN A 851 -2.09 19.17 -14.13
C ASN A 851 -2.20 17.96 -15.08
N THR A 852 -3.34 17.74 -15.76
CA THR A 852 -3.49 16.63 -16.73
C THR A 852 -2.61 16.76 -17.98
N VAL A 853 -2.01 17.92 -18.22
CA VAL A 853 -1.12 18.18 -19.37
C VAL A 853 0.21 18.79 -18.93
N GLY A 854 0.56 18.67 -17.64
CA GLY A 854 1.82 19.20 -17.10
C GLY A 854 1.94 20.72 -17.06
N HIS A 855 0.81 21.44 -17.07
CA HIS A 855 0.75 22.91 -16.93
C HIS A 855 0.51 23.37 -15.48
N ASP A 856 0.27 22.43 -14.57
CA ASP A 856 0.45 22.57 -13.13
C ASP A 856 1.27 21.37 -12.62
N ARG A 857 1.71 21.40 -11.36
CA ARG A 857 2.48 20.35 -10.71
C ARG A 857 1.90 19.97 -9.36
N TYR A 858 2.26 18.77 -8.91
CA TYR A 858 2.05 18.36 -7.54
C TYR A 858 3.20 18.81 -6.65
N GLU A 859 2.85 19.34 -5.47
CA GLU A 859 3.76 19.54 -4.35
C GLU A 859 3.48 18.47 -3.28
N LEU A 860 4.46 18.15 -2.44
CA LEU A 860 4.24 17.29 -1.27
C LEU A 860 3.76 18.12 -0.09
N TYR A 861 2.59 17.74 0.43
CA TYR A 861 2.01 18.33 1.63
C TYR A 861 2.08 17.36 2.81
N ILE A 862 2.30 17.89 4.01
CA ILE A 862 2.25 17.14 5.27
C ILE A 862 1.28 17.81 6.24
N ARG A 863 0.40 17.02 6.85
CA ARG A 863 -0.57 17.44 7.87
C ARG A 863 -0.41 16.61 9.14
N ARG A 864 -0.52 17.25 10.31
CA ARG A 864 -0.24 16.59 11.59
C ARG A 864 -1.27 16.88 12.68
N SER A 865 -1.44 15.92 13.57
CA SER A 865 -2.31 16.02 14.74
C SER A 865 -1.59 15.46 15.97
N PHE A 866 -1.93 15.98 17.16
CA PHE A 866 -1.33 15.60 18.44
C PHE A 866 -2.40 15.17 19.47
N ASP A 867 -3.63 14.92 19.02
CA ASP A 867 -4.78 14.53 19.83
C ASP A 867 -5.64 13.43 19.16
N GLY A 868 -5.01 12.61 18.32
CA GLY A 868 -5.67 11.50 17.63
C GLY A 868 -6.66 11.98 16.57
N ALA A 869 -6.19 12.90 15.70
CA ALA A 869 -6.93 13.47 14.57
C ALA A 869 -8.23 14.21 14.97
N ASP A 870 -8.29 14.75 16.19
CA ASP A 870 -9.41 15.60 16.61
C ASP A 870 -9.17 17.05 16.14
N THR A 871 -7.93 17.52 16.25
CA THR A 871 -7.45 18.80 15.74
C THR A 871 -6.12 18.68 15.00
N TRP A 872 -5.81 19.66 14.16
CA TRP A 872 -4.60 19.70 13.32
C TRP A 872 -3.78 20.93 13.69
N THR A 873 -2.64 20.71 14.34
CA THR A 873 -1.89 21.75 15.05
C THR A 873 -0.38 21.51 14.95
N THR A 874 0.41 22.56 15.20
CA THR A 874 1.85 22.42 15.50
C THR A 874 2.08 21.65 16.81
N LEU A 875 3.32 21.23 17.08
CA LEU A 875 3.67 20.55 18.33
C LEU A 875 3.19 21.38 19.55
N PRO A 876 2.36 20.81 20.45
CA PRO A 876 1.92 21.53 21.63
C PRO A 876 3.08 21.87 22.58
N GLY A 877 3.00 23.01 23.26
CA GLY A 877 4.00 23.44 24.25
C GLY A 877 4.14 22.52 25.49
N ASN A 878 3.27 21.52 25.62
CA ASN A 878 3.29 20.51 26.68
C ASN A 878 2.77 19.16 26.19
N PHE A 879 3.24 18.71 25.03
CA PHE A 879 2.88 17.41 24.47
C PHE A 879 3.42 16.27 25.34
N LYS A 880 2.56 15.30 25.64
CA LYS A 880 2.94 14.09 26.36
C LYS A 880 2.69 12.91 25.45
N HIS A 881 3.77 12.30 24.99
CA HIS A 881 3.74 11.14 24.13
C HIS A 881 3.22 9.91 24.88
N TRP A 882 2.77 8.88 24.16
CA TRP A 882 2.12 7.72 24.76
C TRP A 882 3.02 6.92 25.72
N ASP A 883 4.33 6.91 25.46
CA ASP A 883 5.35 6.29 26.33
C ASP A 883 5.64 7.10 27.61
N GLY A 884 5.08 8.30 27.73
CA GLY A 884 5.25 9.20 28.87
C GLY A 884 6.38 10.21 28.74
N SER A 885 7.17 10.18 27.66
CA SER A 885 8.07 11.27 27.29
C SER A 885 7.28 12.57 27.10
N THR A 886 7.93 13.70 27.39
CA THR A 886 7.29 15.02 27.35
C THR A 886 8.11 15.92 26.47
N TRP A 887 7.42 16.62 25.58
CA TRP A 887 7.98 17.48 24.56
C TRP A 887 7.32 18.85 24.65
N ALA A 888 8.08 19.90 24.40
CA ALA A 888 7.60 21.27 24.43
C ALA A 888 7.84 21.89 23.06
N GLY A 889 6.76 22.02 22.28
CA GLY A 889 6.83 22.76 21.03
C GLY A 889 7.16 24.23 21.27
N ASN A 890 7.96 24.79 20.37
CA ASN A 890 8.33 26.20 20.37
C ASN A 890 7.56 27.00 19.31
N GLY A 891 6.76 26.32 18.48
CA GLY A 891 6.29 26.87 17.22
C GLY A 891 7.30 26.63 16.11
N THR A 892 6.97 27.11 14.92
CA THR A 892 7.68 26.79 13.67
C THR A 892 7.27 27.80 12.60
N VAL A 893 8.09 27.96 11.57
CA VAL A 893 7.77 28.75 10.38
C VAL A 893 7.60 27.80 9.21
N VAL A 894 6.57 28.00 8.42
CA VAL A 894 6.30 27.23 7.20
C VAL A 894 6.03 28.20 6.05
N CYS A 895 6.58 27.93 4.87
CA CYS A 895 6.33 28.75 3.70
C CYS A 895 5.46 28.02 2.67
N GLU A 896 4.59 28.76 1.98
CA GLU A 896 3.79 28.28 0.86
C GLU A 896 4.27 28.95 -0.43
N THR A 897 4.28 28.18 -1.53
CA THR A 897 4.59 28.66 -2.88
C THR A 897 3.33 28.65 -3.73
N TYR A 898 2.86 29.85 -4.10
CA TYR A 898 1.66 30.10 -4.88
C TYR A 898 1.93 30.14 -6.39
N ARG A 899 0.88 30.16 -7.22
CA ARG A 899 1.04 30.20 -8.70
C ARG A 899 1.06 31.63 -9.24
N THR A 900 1.84 31.84 -10.29
CA THR A 900 1.84 33.09 -11.06
C THR A 900 0.67 33.17 -12.05
N ALA A 901 0.24 34.38 -12.38
CA ALA A 901 -0.70 34.61 -13.49
C ALA A 901 -0.12 34.23 -14.87
N ASP A 902 1.20 34.14 -15.01
CA ASP A 902 1.85 33.73 -16.26
C ASP A 902 1.40 32.32 -16.66
N GLN A 903 0.94 32.19 -17.91
CA GLN A 903 0.26 30.98 -18.41
C GLN A 903 1.20 29.93 -19.00
N GLN A 904 2.47 30.27 -19.20
CA GLN A 904 3.44 29.38 -19.82
C GLN A 904 4.85 29.78 -19.37
N GLN A 905 5.42 29.05 -18.41
CA GLN A 905 6.87 29.00 -18.31
C GLN A 905 7.30 27.54 -18.33
N GLN A 906 7.80 27.10 -19.49
CA GLN A 906 8.75 26.00 -19.55
C GLN A 906 10.07 26.55 -18.97
N GLY A 907 10.25 26.39 -17.66
CA GLY A 907 11.44 26.88 -16.94
C GLY A 907 11.10 27.38 -15.54
N ASP A 908 12.10 27.93 -14.88
CA ASP A 908 11.98 28.43 -13.51
C ASP A 908 11.22 29.75 -13.52
N SER A 909 10.15 29.82 -12.72
CA SER A 909 9.35 31.04 -12.55
C SER A 909 9.53 31.58 -11.13
N THR A 910 9.58 32.90 -11.00
CA THR A 910 9.52 33.54 -9.68
C THR A 910 8.10 33.49 -9.16
N GLU A 911 7.78 32.38 -8.50
CA GLU A 911 6.47 32.18 -7.88
C GLU A 911 6.30 32.97 -6.58
N PRO A 912 5.10 33.53 -6.30
CA PRO A 912 4.88 34.26 -5.07
C PRO A 912 4.91 33.32 -3.87
N ARG A 913 5.48 33.79 -2.76
CA ARG A 913 5.64 33.02 -1.53
C ARG A 913 5.12 33.78 -0.33
N VAL A 914 4.65 33.04 0.67
CA VAL A 914 4.30 33.58 1.98
C VAL A 914 4.80 32.63 3.06
N CYS A 915 5.47 33.16 4.08
CA CYS A 915 5.93 32.42 5.24
C CYS A 915 5.10 32.77 6.47
N TYR A 916 4.64 31.72 7.14
CA TYR A 916 3.72 31.74 8.26
C TYR A 916 4.42 31.24 9.52
N GLU A 917 4.47 32.07 10.55
CA GLU A 917 4.91 31.68 11.89
C GLU A 917 3.71 31.18 12.69
N TYR A 918 3.80 29.94 13.16
CA TYR A 918 2.82 29.31 14.04
C TYR A 918 3.41 29.17 15.44
N GLY A 919 2.66 29.59 16.46
CA GLY A 919 3.01 29.29 17.84
C GLY A 919 2.81 27.81 18.17
N ALA A 920 3.34 27.35 19.30
CA ALA A 920 3.16 25.97 19.77
C ALA A 920 1.68 25.61 20.01
N GLY A 921 1.22 24.48 19.47
CA GLY A 921 -0.17 24.03 19.54
C GLY A 921 -1.17 24.91 18.77
N ALA A 922 -0.69 25.79 17.88
CA ALA A 922 -1.56 26.58 17.02
C ALA A 922 -2.14 25.72 15.90
N PHE A 923 -3.38 26.00 15.49
CA PHE A 923 -3.96 25.38 14.30
C PHE A 923 -3.10 25.70 13.08
N GLU A 924 -2.74 24.66 12.32
CA GLU A 924 -1.84 24.77 11.18
C GLU A 924 -2.50 24.31 9.88
N GLN A 925 -2.06 24.92 8.78
CA GLN A 925 -2.35 24.43 7.44
C GLN A 925 -1.47 23.20 7.16
N ALA A 926 -1.86 22.36 6.18
CA ALA A 926 -0.92 21.40 5.62
C ALA A 926 0.29 22.13 5.03
N ARG A 927 1.48 21.56 5.21
CA ARG A 927 2.76 22.19 4.90
C ARG A 927 3.29 21.70 3.58
N ASN A 928 3.55 22.59 2.63
CA ASN A 928 4.29 22.27 1.41
C ASN A 928 5.77 22.08 1.75
N VAL A 929 6.30 20.85 1.65
CA VAL A 929 7.70 20.53 1.99
C VAL A 929 8.61 20.44 0.78
N THR A 930 8.07 20.33 -0.44
CA THR A 930 8.87 20.24 -1.66
C THR A 930 9.33 21.60 -2.17
N GLN A 931 8.48 22.63 -2.08
CA GLN A 931 8.84 23.99 -2.49
C GLN A 931 9.44 24.07 -3.90
N HIS A 932 8.94 23.26 -4.85
CA HIS A 932 9.51 23.18 -6.20
C HIS A 932 9.62 24.58 -6.82
N GLN A 933 10.70 24.84 -7.57
CA GLN A 933 10.91 26.13 -8.24
C GLN A 933 10.50 26.13 -9.72
N SER A 934 10.34 24.95 -10.31
CA SER A 934 10.12 24.78 -11.75
C SER A 934 8.81 24.06 -12.03
N MET A 935 8.03 24.55 -13.00
CA MET A 935 6.83 23.84 -13.48
C MET A 935 7.15 22.54 -14.23
N ARG A 936 8.44 22.31 -14.52
CA ARG A 936 8.95 21.09 -15.17
C ARG A 936 9.09 19.91 -14.22
N ILE A 937 9.10 20.17 -12.91
CA ILE A 937 9.23 19.14 -11.89
C ILE A 937 7.89 18.97 -11.19
N THR A 938 7.51 17.73 -10.90
CA THR A 938 6.35 17.41 -10.06
C THR A 938 6.74 16.36 -9.04
N THR A 939 6.07 16.35 -7.89
CA THR A 939 6.21 15.26 -6.92
C THR A 939 5.54 13.98 -7.44
N LEU A 940 6.28 12.88 -7.35
CA LEU A 940 5.84 11.52 -7.52
C LEU A 940 5.98 10.74 -6.20
N ASP A 941 5.09 9.77 -6.04
CA ASP A 941 5.17 8.65 -5.09
C ASP A 941 5.86 8.88 -3.71
N PRO A 942 5.32 9.76 -2.84
CA PRO A 942 5.96 10.11 -1.57
C PRO A 942 5.95 8.97 -0.54
N ARG A 943 7.06 8.74 0.15
CA ARG A 943 7.32 7.66 1.11
C ARG A 943 7.72 8.24 2.47
N TYR A 944 7.58 7.43 3.53
CA TYR A 944 8.00 7.81 4.88
C TYR A 944 8.52 6.59 5.64
N ALA A 945 9.30 6.84 6.69
CA ALA A 945 9.73 5.82 7.65
C ALA A 945 9.61 6.36 9.09
N PRO A 946 8.67 5.88 9.91
CA PRO A 946 8.60 6.24 11.32
C PRO A 946 9.67 5.48 12.12
N THR A 947 10.15 6.05 13.22
CA THR A 947 11.08 5.32 14.10
C THR A 947 10.39 4.12 14.74
N PRO A 948 10.96 2.90 14.62
CA PRO A 948 10.41 1.71 15.27
C PRO A 948 10.61 1.76 16.79
N SER A 949 9.96 0.85 17.52
CA SER A 949 10.15 0.74 18.97
C SER A 949 11.62 0.44 19.33
N SER A 950 12.03 0.81 20.55
CA SER A 950 13.40 0.58 21.01
C SER A 950 13.79 -0.89 20.93
N ILE A 951 15.06 -1.17 20.65
CA ILE A 951 15.62 -2.53 20.73
C ILE A 951 15.92 -2.81 22.21
N LYS A 952 15.40 -3.94 22.72
CA LYS A 952 15.59 -4.32 24.13
C LYS A 952 16.94 -5.02 24.33
N SER A 953 17.51 -4.88 25.53
CA SER A 953 18.80 -5.46 25.90
C SER A 953 18.79 -6.97 26.17
N GLU A 954 17.62 -7.60 26.19
CA GLU A 954 17.53 -9.04 26.41
C GLU A 954 18.20 -9.77 25.23
N LEU A 955 19.00 -10.79 25.54
CA LEU A 955 19.65 -11.62 24.52
C LEU A 955 18.55 -12.16 23.60
N PHE A 956 18.53 -11.70 22.35
CA PHE A 956 17.62 -12.26 21.35
C PHE A 956 17.97 -13.74 21.12
N GLN A 957 17.11 -14.51 20.45
CA GLN A 957 17.31 -15.96 20.24
C GLN A 957 18.69 -16.34 19.66
N LEU A 958 19.36 -15.41 18.97
CA LEU A 958 20.72 -15.58 18.40
C LEU A 958 21.85 -15.26 19.40
N GLY A 959 21.57 -14.99 20.67
CA GLY A 959 22.58 -14.85 21.72
C GLY A 959 23.39 -13.55 21.73
N TYR A 960 23.12 -12.60 20.81
CA TYR A 960 23.73 -11.27 20.82
C TYR A 960 22.74 -10.25 21.40
N GLY A 961 23.09 -9.69 22.56
CA GLY A 961 22.40 -8.54 23.13
C GLY A 961 22.88 -7.24 22.49
N VAL A 962 22.25 -6.11 22.82
CA VAL A 962 22.73 -4.78 22.42
C VAL A 962 24.20 -4.62 22.87
N PRO A 963 25.15 -4.37 21.95
CA PRO A 963 26.53 -4.10 22.31
C PRO A 963 26.57 -2.94 23.33
N GLY A 964 27.31 -3.09 24.43
CA GLY A 964 27.55 -1.95 25.33
C GLY A 964 26.38 -1.48 26.22
N TYR A 965 25.36 -2.31 26.51
CA TYR A 965 24.27 -1.96 27.46
C TYR A 965 24.76 -1.82 28.93
N THR A 966 25.66 -0.88 29.21
CA THR A 966 26.01 -0.40 30.54
C THR A 966 25.02 0.69 30.93
N SER A 967 23.79 0.31 31.30
CA SER A 967 22.81 1.20 31.94
C SER A 967 22.75 2.63 31.34
N GLY A 968 22.31 2.71 30.08
CA GLY A 968 22.18 3.97 29.33
C GLY A 968 22.52 3.74 27.85
N GLY A 969 21.81 2.84 27.18
CA GLY A 969 22.13 2.31 25.84
C GLY A 969 22.46 3.39 24.80
N ASP A 970 23.15 2.96 23.74
CA ASP A 970 23.50 3.82 22.60
C ASP A 970 22.23 4.47 22.04
N SER A 971 22.31 5.77 21.73
CA SER A 971 21.18 6.61 21.30
C SER A 971 20.41 6.00 20.13
N GLU A 972 21.09 5.26 19.25
CA GLU A 972 20.51 4.67 18.05
C GLU A 972 19.47 3.57 18.28
N ASP A 973 19.50 2.90 19.43
CA ASP A 973 18.62 1.78 19.76
C ASP A 973 17.48 2.18 20.70
N LEU A 974 17.60 3.34 21.33
CA LEU A 974 16.51 3.97 22.08
C LEU A 974 15.65 4.76 21.11
N ARG A 975 14.35 4.46 21.09
CA ARG A 975 13.42 5.18 20.22
C ARG A 975 13.39 6.68 20.53
N ASP A 976 13.57 7.50 19.50
CA ASP A 976 13.15 8.90 19.50
C ASP A 976 11.84 9.05 18.70
N PRO A 977 10.69 9.26 19.38
CA PRO A 977 9.41 9.41 18.69
C PRO A 977 9.25 10.76 17.98
N SER A 978 10.11 11.74 18.26
CA SER A 978 10.08 13.06 17.61
C SER A 978 10.68 13.06 16.20
N ARG A 979 11.32 11.95 15.80
CA ARG A 979 12.01 11.79 14.52
C ARG A 979 11.27 10.83 13.59
N TYR A 980 11.28 11.14 12.29
CA TYR A 980 10.87 10.23 11.20
C TYR A 980 11.50 10.71 9.89
N PHE A 981 11.44 9.89 8.84
CA PHE A 981 12.01 10.25 7.54
C PHE A 981 10.93 10.42 6.48
N VAL A 982 11.19 11.32 5.54
CA VAL A 982 10.37 11.53 4.35
C VAL A 982 11.29 11.34 3.14
N VAL A 983 10.83 10.57 2.17
CA VAL A 983 11.48 10.48 0.85
C VAL A 983 10.42 10.72 -0.21
N PHE A 984 10.71 11.47 -1.27
CA PHE A 984 9.80 11.61 -2.39
C PHE A 984 10.55 11.53 -3.71
N GLU A 985 9.82 11.12 -4.74
CA GLU A 985 10.32 11.06 -6.10
C GLU A 985 9.94 12.36 -6.83
N THR A 986 10.77 12.77 -7.76
CA THR A 986 10.48 13.86 -8.70
C THR A 986 10.22 13.29 -10.08
N GLY A 987 9.36 13.94 -10.86
CA GLY A 987 9.08 13.54 -12.24
C GLY A 987 9.18 14.68 -13.23
N ASP A 988 9.50 14.37 -14.49
CA ASP A 988 9.48 15.31 -15.61
C ASP A 988 8.03 15.60 -16.00
N ASN A 989 7.54 16.73 -15.55
CA ASN A 989 6.17 17.16 -15.80
C ASN A 989 5.90 17.48 -17.29
N THR A 990 6.94 17.58 -18.13
CA THR A 990 6.78 17.77 -19.57
C THR A 990 6.33 16.51 -20.31
N THR A 991 6.41 15.34 -19.68
CA THR A 991 5.98 14.06 -20.27
C THR A 991 4.54 13.71 -19.90
N THR A 992 3.92 14.43 -18.96
CA THR A 992 2.53 14.24 -18.52
C THR A 992 1.51 14.28 -19.66
N GLU A 993 1.76 15.03 -20.75
CA GLU A 993 0.88 15.04 -21.92
C GLU A 993 0.84 13.69 -22.69
N PHE A 994 1.81 12.80 -22.42
CA PHE A 994 1.95 11.48 -23.02
C PHE A 994 1.63 10.33 -22.05
N GLY A 995 1.35 10.62 -20.77
CA GLY A 995 1.12 9.60 -19.74
C GLY A 995 1.37 10.11 -18.32
N GLU A 996 1.89 9.24 -17.45
CA GLU A 996 2.44 9.68 -16.17
C GLU A 996 3.79 10.39 -16.37
N ALA A 997 4.14 11.30 -15.46
CA ALA A 997 5.45 11.97 -15.51
C ALA A 997 6.57 10.92 -15.38
N GLU A 998 7.63 11.06 -16.18
CA GLU A 998 8.77 10.15 -16.15
C GLU A 998 9.56 10.39 -14.84
N PRO A 999 9.89 9.35 -14.06
CA PRO A 999 10.71 9.47 -12.84
C PRO A 999 12.05 10.15 -13.08
N LEU A 1000 12.52 10.90 -12.08
CA LEU A 1000 13.81 11.59 -12.09
C LEU A 1000 14.62 11.17 -10.85
N ASP A 1001 14.74 12.08 -9.87
CA ASP A 1001 15.52 11.92 -8.65
C ASP A 1001 14.62 11.63 -7.43
N LEU A 1002 15.18 10.94 -6.43
CA LEU A 1002 14.64 10.75 -5.10
C LEU A 1002 15.25 11.79 -4.14
N PHE A 1003 14.43 12.40 -3.29
CA PHE A 1003 14.87 13.35 -2.27
C PHE A 1003 14.51 12.83 -0.89
N TYR A 1004 15.36 13.06 0.11
CA TYR A 1004 15.15 12.60 1.48
C TYR A 1004 15.40 13.70 2.52
N SER A 1005 14.77 13.55 3.68
CA SER A 1005 15.01 14.38 4.86
C SER A 1005 14.62 13.66 6.17
N ARG A 1006 15.21 14.10 7.28
CA ARG A 1006 14.83 13.71 8.65
C ARG A 1006 13.94 14.80 9.25
N ALA A 1007 12.69 14.45 9.52
CA ALA A 1007 11.82 15.27 10.35
C ALA A 1007 12.28 15.23 11.81
N VAL A 1008 12.27 16.37 12.48
CA VAL A 1008 12.57 16.51 13.91
C VAL A 1008 11.46 17.29 14.60
N ASN A 1009 11.36 17.21 15.93
CA ASN A 1009 10.28 17.83 16.71
C ASN A 1009 8.89 17.46 16.16
N PHE A 1010 8.70 16.18 15.82
CA PHE A 1010 7.48 15.65 15.20
C PHE A 1010 7.17 16.29 13.83
N GLY A 1011 8.18 16.75 13.09
CA GLY A 1011 8.04 17.38 11.78
C GLY A 1011 7.71 18.87 11.85
N ASP A 1012 8.06 19.53 12.95
CA ASP A 1012 8.09 21.00 12.97
C ASP A 1012 9.18 21.51 12.03
N ASP A 1013 10.28 20.75 11.88
CA ASP A 1013 11.42 21.07 11.04
C ASP A 1013 11.92 19.82 10.28
N TYR A 1014 12.58 20.02 9.14
CA TYR A 1014 13.15 18.97 8.28
C TYR A 1014 14.63 19.25 8.04
N GLN A 1015 15.49 18.29 8.36
CA GLN A 1015 16.94 18.46 8.47
C GLN A 1015 17.72 17.41 7.68
N VAL A 1016 18.83 17.86 7.09
CA VAL A 1016 19.89 17.04 6.53
C VAL A 1016 21.22 17.36 7.20
N TRP A 1017 21.56 18.65 7.35
CA TRP A 1017 22.79 19.17 7.97
C TRP A 1017 22.54 20.01 9.22
N ALA A 1018 21.42 20.72 9.28
CA ALA A 1018 21.12 21.53 10.45
C ALA A 1018 20.85 20.64 11.67
N GLU A 1019 21.45 21.02 12.79
CA GLU A 1019 21.29 20.37 14.09
C GLU A 1019 20.33 21.21 14.96
N ASP A 1020 20.59 21.35 16.25
CA ASP A 1020 19.74 22.12 17.18
C ASP A 1020 19.69 23.65 16.89
N ASP A 1021 20.66 24.20 16.15
CA ASP A 1021 20.67 25.61 15.77
C ASP A 1021 19.92 25.84 14.45
N LEU A 1022 18.61 26.04 14.53
CA LEU A 1022 17.76 26.29 13.37
C LEU A 1022 18.08 27.60 12.63
N ASN A 1023 18.91 28.49 13.18
CA ASN A 1023 19.30 29.73 12.49
C ASN A 1023 20.21 29.49 11.29
N VAL A 1024 20.89 28.35 11.24
CA VAL A 1024 21.72 27.94 10.09
C VAL A 1024 20.99 26.98 9.17
N CYS A 1025 19.70 26.73 9.39
CA CYS A 1025 18.95 25.76 8.62
C CYS A 1025 18.58 26.30 7.23
N TYR A 1026 18.80 25.49 6.21
CA TYR A 1026 18.39 25.81 4.84
C TYR A 1026 16.86 25.61 4.68
N PRO A 1027 16.15 26.46 3.91
CA PRO A 1027 16.63 27.60 3.11
C PRO A 1027 16.70 28.92 3.88
N SER A 1028 16.42 28.96 5.19
CA SER A 1028 16.44 30.22 5.93
C SER A 1028 17.83 30.86 5.97
N ASP A 1029 18.87 30.06 6.17
CA ASP A 1029 20.24 30.41 5.82
C ASP A 1029 20.58 29.81 4.44
N PRO A 1030 20.77 30.62 3.40
CA PRO A 1030 21.05 30.12 2.06
C PRO A 1030 22.47 29.57 1.91
N HIS A 1031 23.38 29.77 2.87
CA HIS A 1031 24.80 29.34 2.79
C HIS A 1031 25.53 29.79 1.52
N GLY A 1032 25.08 30.91 0.92
CA GLY A 1032 25.63 31.47 -0.30
C GLY A 1032 24.99 30.98 -1.60
N ASP A 1033 23.93 30.15 -1.53
CA ASP A 1033 23.08 29.82 -2.68
C ASP A 1033 22.25 31.04 -3.10
N ASP A 1034 22.50 31.55 -4.30
CA ASP A 1034 21.81 32.71 -4.87
C ASP A 1034 20.48 32.36 -5.55
N LYS A 1035 20.10 31.08 -5.56
CA LYS A 1035 18.80 30.59 -6.07
C LYS A 1035 17.71 30.53 -5.01
N VAL A 1036 18.04 30.70 -3.73
CA VAL A 1036 17.04 30.77 -2.66
C VAL A 1036 16.21 32.05 -2.80
N ALA A 1037 14.87 31.90 -2.77
CA ALA A 1037 13.96 33.04 -2.85
C ALA A 1037 14.14 33.99 -1.65
N GLU A 1038 14.06 35.30 -1.88
CA GLU A 1038 14.33 36.34 -0.88
C GLU A 1038 13.42 36.21 0.36
N GLU A 1039 12.18 35.76 0.18
CA GLU A 1039 11.20 35.56 1.24
C GLU A 1039 11.58 34.45 2.22
N LEU A 1040 12.40 33.47 1.78
CA LEU A 1040 12.84 32.36 2.61
C LEU A 1040 14.03 32.80 3.50
N VAL A 1041 14.86 33.73 3.02
CA VAL A 1041 16.09 34.15 3.71
C VAL A 1041 15.75 34.86 5.02
N GLY A 1042 16.25 34.33 6.13
CA GLY A 1042 15.99 34.83 7.49
C GLY A 1042 14.54 34.68 7.97
N SER A 1043 13.71 33.88 7.27
CA SER A 1043 12.31 33.61 7.65
C SER A 1043 12.17 32.74 8.90
N GLY A 1044 13.17 31.89 9.21
CA GLY A 1044 13.08 30.83 10.21
C GLY A 1044 12.55 29.49 9.67
N PHE A 1045 12.26 29.38 8.37
CA PHE A 1045 11.80 28.13 7.76
C PHE A 1045 12.94 27.11 7.60
N CYS A 1046 12.87 26.01 8.36
CA CYS A 1046 13.84 24.93 8.31
C CYS A 1046 13.29 23.74 7.50
N ASN A 1047 13.77 23.58 6.27
CA ASN A 1047 13.23 22.61 5.32
C ASN A 1047 14.31 22.09 4.36
N GLU A 1048 15.19 21.26 4.89
CA GLU A 1048 16.31 20.66 4.17
C GLU A 1048 15.91 19.33 3.55
N PHE A 1049 16.15 19.16 2.26
CA PHE A 1049 16.01 17.91 1.53
C PHE A 1049 17.20 17.77 0.58
N ASP A 1050 17.74 16.56 0.45
CA ASP A 1050 18.89 16.27 -0.43
C ASP A 1050 18.64 15.02 -1.27
N LYS A 1051 19.44 14.81 -2.32
CA LYS A 1051 19.28 13.72 -3.29
C LYS A 1051 19.70 12.37 -2.71
N MET A 1052 18.81 11.38 -2.79
CA MET A 1052 19.01 10.03 -2.26
C MET A 1052 19.80 9.13 -3.23
N GLU A 1053 19.72 9.35 -4.52
CA GLU A 1053 20.47 8.63 -5.56
C GLU A 1053 21.74 9.38 -6.01
N GLN A 1054 21.99 10.60 -5.52
CA GLN A 1054 23.17 11.43 -5.84
C GLN A 1054 23.21 11.97 -7.30
N GLY A 1055 22.04 12.10 -7.96
CA GLY A 1055 21.85 12.96 -9.14
C GLY A 1055 22.74 12.69 -10.35
N MET A 1056 23.01 11.43 -10.69
CA MET A 1056 23.70 11.08 -11.94
C MET A 1056 22.78 11.43 -13.14
N PRO A 1057 23.18 12.32 -14.07
CA PRO A 1057 22.30 12.69 -15.19
C PRO A 1057 21.98 11.49 -16.08
N GLY A 1058 20.70 11.27 -16.38
CA GLY A 1058 20.22 10.14 -17.20
C GLY A 1058 19.94 8.85 -16.43
N LEU A 1059 20.03 8.92 -15.10
CA LEU A 1059 19.68 7.86 -14.17
C LEU A 1059 18.30 8.18 -13.58
N GLU A 1060 17.35 7.27 -13.77
CA GLU A 1060 16.00 7.38 -13.22
C GLU A 1060 15.91 6.48 -11.98
N ALA A 1061 15.39 7.04 -10.89
CA ALA A 1061 15.22 6.33 -9.62
C ALA A 1061 13.75 6.40 -9.18
N SER A 1062 13.12 5.24 -8.96
CA SER A 1062 11.70 5.17 -8.65
C SER A 1062 11.35 4.08 -7.62
N GLU A 1063 10.12 4.13 -7.13
CA GLU A 1063 9.53 3.10 -6.26
C GLU A 1063 10.27 2.83 -4.94
N ALA A 1064 10.76 3.88 -4.28
CA ALA A 1064 11.56 3.71 -3.07
C ALA A 1064 10.80 2.98 -1.93
N SER A 1065 11.48 2.07 -1.24
CA SER A 1065 11.05 1.43 0.03
C SER A 1065 12.03 1.79 1.13
N LEU A 1066 11.53 2.04 2.35
CA LEU A 1066 12.31 2.65 3.43
C LEU A 1066 12.18 1.88 4.75
N THR A 1067 13.25 1.91 5.55
CA THR A 1067 13.24 1.53 6.96
C THR A 1067 14.27 2.36 7.76
N THR A 1068 14.19 2.36 9.09
CA THR A 1068 15.05 3.19 9.96
C THR A 1068 15.35 2.50 11.28
N ASN A 1069 16.42 2.91 11.96
CA ASN A 1069 16.68 2.52 13.35
C ASN A 1069 15.77 3.28 14.34
N PRO A 1070 15.62 2.79 15.59
CA PRO A 1070 14.80 3.44 16.61
C PRO A 1070 15.17 4.90 16.93
N GLY A 1071 16.46 5.23 17.03
CA GLY A 1071 16.93 6.58 17.38
C GLY A 1071 16.75 7.64 16.28
N GLY A 1072 16.40 7.23 15.06
CA GLY A 1072 16.30 8.13 13.91
C GLY A 1072 17.66 8.68 13.47
N GLU A 1073 18.71 7.86 13.56
CA GLU A 1073 20.07 8.19 13.13
C GLU A 1073 20.39 7.57 11.75
N PHE A 1074 19.72 6.49 11.36
CA PHE A 1074 19.95 5.76 10.12
C PHE A 1074 18.66 5.62 9.32
N LEU A 1075 18.68 6.11 8.09
CA LEU A 1075 17.70 5.79 7.05
C LEU A 1075 18.30 4.76 6.10
N TYR A 1076 17.56 3.70 5.85
CA TYR A 1076 17.85 2.74 4.80
C TYR A 1076 16.77 2.85 3.75
N GLY A 1077 17.15 2.93 2.48
CA GLY A 1077 16.18 2.84 1.39
C GLY A 1077 16.70 2.03 0.21
N VAL A 1078 15.75 1.41 -0.48
CA VAL A 1078 15.98 0.68 -1.73
C VAL A 1078 15.05 1.19 -2.81
N TRP A 1079 15.47 1.13 -4.06
CA TRP A 1079 14.70 1.63 -5.20
C TRP A 1079 15.07 0.90 -6.49
N SER A 1080 14.21 1.02 -7.49
CA SER A 1080 14.48 0.56 -8.85
C SER A 1080 15.22 1.67 -9.61
N GLN A 1081 16.32 1.33 -10.27
CA GLN A 1081 17.13 2.30 -10.99
C GLN A 1081 17.33 1.88 -12.44
N LEU A 1082 17.13 2.81 -13.38
CA LEU A 1082 17.33 2.59 -14.81
C LEU A 1082 18.34 3.58 -15.39
N GLU A 1083 19.32 3.08 -16.15
CA GLU A 1083 20.24 3.90 -16.93
C GLU A 1083 19.96 3.75 -18.44
N HIS A 1084 19.37 4.78 -19.04
CA HIS A 1084 18.91 4.75 -20.44
C HIS A 1084 20.02 4.60 -21.49
N GLU A 1085 21.26 5.02 -21.19
CA GLU A 1085 22.37 4.92 -22.15
C GLU A 1085 22.91 3.49 -22.31
N THR A 1086 22.87 2.73 -21.22
CA THR A 1086 23.39 1.36 -21.12
C THR A 1086 22.28 0.32 -21.21
N GLY A 1087 21.04 0.69 -20.88
CA GLY A 1087 19.92 -0.24 -20.69
C GLY A 1087 20.09 -1.08 -19.42
N GLU A 1088 20.95 -0.65 -18.49
CA GLU A 1088 21.16 -1.33 -17.21
C GLU A 1088 20.04 -0.94 -16.24
N SER A 1089 19.40 -1.96 -15.67
CA SER A 1089 18.44 -1.83 -14.57
C SER A 1089 19.00 -2.50 -13.33
N GLU A 1090 18.96 -1.84 -12.17
CA GLU A 1090 19.44 -2.38 -10.90
C GLU A 1090 18.48 -2.07 -9.75
N ALA A 1091 18.31 -3.02 -8.82
CA ALA A 1091 17.73 -2.74 -7.53
C ALA A 1091 18.82 -2.17 -6.63
N MET A 1092 18.68 -0.92 -6.19
CA MET A 1092 19.71 -0.20 -5.44
C MET A 1092 19.36 -0.11 -3.97
N ALA A 1093 20.37 0.02 -3.11
CA ALA A 1093 20.25 0.24 -1.68
C ALA A 1093 21.16 1.39 -1.23
N ARG A 1094 20.66 2.27 -0.35
CA ARG A 1094 21.45 3.30 0.35
C ARG A 1094 21.21 3.23 1.86
N ARG A 1095 22.29 3.41 2.61
CA ARG A 1095 22.26 3.79 4.03
C ARG A 1095 22.69 5.25 4.15
N ALA A 1096 21.84 6.08 4.73
CA ALA A 1096 22.13 7.45 5.16
C ALA A 1096 22.26 7.48 6.69
N TRP A 1097 23.31 8.12 7.22
CA TRP A 1097 23.63 8.14 8.65
C TRP A 1097 23.83 9.56 9.19
N TRP A 1098 22.87 10.08 9.94
CA TRP A 1098 22.95 11.35 10.64
C TRP A 1098 23.82 11.20 11.88
N ILE A 1099 24.88 12.01 11.95
CA ILE A 1099 25.81 12.05 13.07
C ILE A 1099 25.46 13.29 13.90
N ASP A 1100 24.64 13.11 14.93
CA ASP A 1100 24.23 14.21 15.81
C ASP A 1100 25.48 14.96 16.37
N ASP A 1101 25.40 16.29 16.46
CA ASP A 1101 26.50 17.21 16.84
C ASP A 1101 27.70 17.29 15.87
N PHE A 1102 27.62 16.73 14.67
CA PHE A 1102 28.66 16.85 13.63
C PHE A 1102 28.13 17.60 12.41
N ILE A 1103 28.93 18.53 11.88
CA ILE A 1103 28.70 19.19 10.58
C ILE A 1103 30.06 19.32 9.91
N SER A 1104 30.21 18.84 8.68
CA SER A 1104 31.50 18.88 7.96
C SER A 1104 31.91 20.31 7.57
N GLU A 1105 33.14 20.73 7.91
CA GLU A 1105 33.67 22.04 7.45
C GLU A 1105 33.91 22.09 5.93
N THR A 1106 33.99 20.94 5.26
CA THR A 1106 34.37 20.85 3.83
C THR A 1106 33.25 20.35 2.92
N ASN A 1107 32.33 19.56 3.46
CA ASN A 1107 31.30 18.87 2.69
C ASN A 1107 29.88 19.33 3.08
N ALA A 1108 29.69 20.03 4.21
CA ALA A 1108 28.39 20.56 4.59
C ALA A 1108 27.91 21.66 3.65
N TRP A 1109 26.58 21.78 3.55
CA TRP A 1109 25.90 22.82 2.77
C TRP A 1109 26.16 22.76 1.26
N PHE A 1110 26.91 21.76 0.79
CA PHE A 1110 26.99 21.39 -0.62
C PHE A 1110 25.86 20.41 -0.93
N PHE A 1111 24.62 20.90 -0.86
CA PHE A 1111 23.48 20.12 -1.30
C PHE A 1111 23.65 19.73 -2.77
N GLY A 1112 23.18 18.56 -3.16
CA GLY A 1112 23.11 18.09 -4.55
C GLY A 1112 22.13 18.86 -5.41
N GLN A 1113 21.87 20.12 -5.03
CA GLN A 1113 20.66 20.91 -5.19
C GLN A 1113 19.61 20.37 -4.21
N GLY A 1114 18.92 21.26 -3.46
CA GLY A 1114 17.69 20.85 -2.77
C GLY A 1114 16.67 20.27 -3.78
N PRO A 1115 15.36 20.21 -3.51
CA PRO A 1115 14.37 19.90 -4.57
C PRO A 1115 14.43 20.82 -5.81
N ASN A 1116 15.38 21.76 -5.86
CA ASN A 1116 15.54 22.88 -6.78
C ASN A 1116 16.84 22.79 -7.60
N PRO A 1117 16.83 22.17 -8.79
CA PRO A 1117 17.79 22.46 -9.84
C PRO A 1117 17.79 23.94 -10.26
#